data_AF-A0AA35WWX7-F1
#
_entry.id   AF-A0AA35WWX7-F1
#
_cell.length_a   1.000
_cell.length_b   1.000
_cell.length_c   1.000
_cell.angle_alpha   90.00
_cell.angle_beta   90.00
_cell.angle_gamma   90.00
#
_symmetry.space_group_name_H-M   'P 1'
#
loop_
_entity.id
_entity.type
_entity.pdbx_description
1 polymer ?
#
loop_
_entity_poly.entity_id
_entity_poly.type
_entity_poly.pdbx_seq_one_letter_code
_entity_poly.pdbx_strand_id
1 'polypeptide(L)'
;MHLFVISVTLDNPSGLPESLSPYYYNYNLLDVDIASEQFVYNEFKTEKASIRILCSRERLRKLLSLKQRMKITLCQSDQFLGKGSLSLKPLLTDDVLKCEVEMGIESESASFVDVTLEVQKDNSSLPTIKDIDHTENRLFVKRSLARCFEAVSDVKTSLSDYSLSQEQNELCPATPDVSPFIVDSAEIEQTVPKTVRSSASDNLSPFEEVVRNSPHQEFRTVHNCEAVAGLQKNNGGANTTSTEPVSKNRLKSTWEHLTSSTDSCVHPVQDDLSFSSNINVPVHRVHVSTQTELSSESITPSPYAISRSCLSGECEESGNAIHQYQFSIEIHSIHNINLEEGLKCCVRFRYPFFGSQQPVVVQPPVSLVLGGENYFSASTYSFVFACSEDSLHNQLYCHPILLEVLMERGNCHSLVGIAQVPLGEVLKNEKVSLGNDVYQRCSLKVPVSAVVSQLTCAFVHCTLTLEYQKGFPPAETQGLPSASEYLAATELEMWKASEEETFTKEMKKKEACYLFQLQEEWERREKERQAVFTQKFQAYNCLEVQLRNTLEAAQCEQRKLLSRETELQQLYRKLSFEEQSIAKQCQAKVMQCQLLYEGKLEVQREKTEELLKTVERLKSQVSELSARLTSKDAEFDEYKQKVISKPESRLQAELIMVHIEKTELEKKLSTALRAKKHYKDQWTQAMKELAAYRHNELLSFT
;
A
#
# COMPACT_ATOMS: atom_id res chain seq x y z
N MET A 1 17.80 -10.67 5.69
CA MET A 1 16.63 -9.75 5.70
C MET A 1 17.10 -8.39 6.18
N HIS A 2 16.26 -7.35 6.10
CA HIS A 2 16.56 -6.03 6.66
C HIS A 2 15.45 -5.58 7.60
N LEU A 3 15.82 -4.80 8.60
CA LEU A 3 14.88 -4.11 9.47
C LEU A 3 14.47 -2.79 8.79
N PHE A 4 13.18 -2.65 8.51
CA PHE A 4 12.59 -1.42 7.97
C PHE A 4 11.75 -0.75 9.04
N VAL A 5 11.74 0.58 9.06
CA VAL A 5 10.85 1.38 9.90
C VAL A 5 9.96 2.22 9.01
N ILE A 6 8.65 2.00 9.09
CA ILE A 6 7.65 2.84 8.45
C ILE A 6 7.07 3.74 9.53
N SER A 7 7.09 5.05 9.30
CA SER A 7 6.48 6.00 10.22
C SER A 7 5.52 6.96 9.51
N VAL A 8 4.44 7.28 10.23
CA VAL A 8 3.46 8.31 9.87
C VAL A 8 3.59 9.41 10.92
N THR A 9 3.64 10.65 10.47
CA THR A 9 3.58 11.82 11.34
C THR A 9 2.36 12.66 10.96
N LEU A 10 1.48 12.89 11.94
CA LEU A 10 0.33 13.78 11.84
C LEU A 10 0.75 15.15 12.38
N ASP A 11 0.34 16.23 11.71
CA ASP A 11 0.78 17.58 12.07
C ASP A 11 -0.25 18.67 11.69
N ASN A 12 -0.21 19.78 12.43
CA ASN A 12 -0.86 21.07 12.13
C ASN A 12 -2.30 21.00 11.55
N PRO A 13 -3.28 20.38 12.23
CA PRO A 13 -4.65 20.28 11.73
C PRO A 13 -5.34 21.66 11.61
N SER A 14 -5.90 21.95 10.44
CA SER A 14 -6.59 23.21 10.13
C SER A 14 -8.05 23.00 9.73
N GLY A 15 -8.90 24.01 9.93
CA GLY A 15 -10.31 23.98 9.50
C GLY A 15 -11.26 23.18 10.40
N LEU A 16 -10.79 22.71 11.56
CA LEU A 16 -11.64 22.18 12.64
C LEU A 16 -12.49 23.31 13.25
N PRO A 17 -13.73 23.05 13.71
CA PRO A 17 -14.50 24.03 14.47
C PRO A 17 -13.98 24.16 15.91
N GLU A 18 -14.19 25.32 16.54
CA GLU A 18 -13.98 25.49 17.98
C GLU A 18 -14.99 24.63 18.76
N SER A 19 -14.51 23.85 19.73
CA SER A 19 -15.36 22.98 20.53
C SER A 19 -14.73 22.64 21.89
N LEU A 20 -15.59 22.41 22.88
CA LEU A 20 -15.21 22.11 24.27
C LEU A 20 -14.92 20.61 24.51
N SER A 21 -15.29 19.73 23.57
CA SER A 21 -14.99 18.29 23.62
C SER A 21 -13.73 17.98 22.81
N PRO A 22 -12.81 17.13 23.31
CA PRO A 22 -11.55 16.89 22.62
C PRO A 22 -11.71 16.04 21.35
N TYR A 23 -10.90 16.38 20.36
CA TYR A 23 -10.71 15.64 19.11
C TYR A 23 -9.62 14.58 19.27
N TYR A 24 -9.65 13.55 18.43
CA TYR A 24 -8.55 12.60 18.22
C TYR A 24 -8.61 11.99 16.82
N TYR A 25 -7.48 11.47 16.34
CA TYR A 25 -7.35 10.79 15.06
C TYR A 25 -7.15 9.29 15.25
N ASN A 26 -8.03 8.49 14.65
CA ASN A 26 -7.83 7.04 14.51
C ASN A 26 -7.30 6.71 13.10
N TYR A 27 -6.32 5.83 12.98
CA TYR A 27 -5.81 5.34 11.71
C TYR A 27 -5.20 3.94 11.82
N ASN A 28 -5.30 3.15 10.75
CA ASN A 28 -4.74 1.80 10.69
C ASN A 28 -3.44 1.78 9.88
N LEU A 29 -2.31 1.67 10.56
CA LEU A 29 -1.00 1.54 9.93
C LEU A 29 -0.62 0.07 9.82
N LEU A 30 -0.77 -0.50 8.62
CA LEU A 30 -0.39 -1.88 8.30
C LEU A 30 -0.99 -2.93 9.25
N ASP A 31 -2.30 -2.85 9.46
CA ASP A 31 -3.10 -3.72 10.32
C ASP A 31 -2.86 -3.55 11.84
N VAL A 32 -2.23 -2.45 12.24
CA VAL A 32 -2.22 -1.95 13.63
C VAL A 32 -3.07 -0.67 13.70
N ASP A 33 -4.10 -0.68 14.54
CA ASP A 33 -4.91 0.51 14.83
C ASP A 33 -4.21 1.42 15.84
N ILE A 34 -4.16 2.71 15.52
CA ILE A 34 -3.51 3.76 16.31
C ILE A 34 -4.51 4.89 16.53
N ALA A 35 -4.61 5.35 17.78
CA ALA A 35 -5.29 6.56 18.17
C ALA A 35 -4.25 7.64 18.55
N SER A 36 -4.54 8.90 18.26
CA SER A 36 -3.74 10.04 18.75
C SER A 36 -4.02 10.35 20.22
N GLU A 37 -3.23 11.23 20.83
CA GLU A 37 -3.66 11.93 22.04
C GLU A 37 -4.94 12.75 21.76
N GLN A 38 -5.69 13.02 22.82
CA GLN A 38 -6.88 13.87 22.78
C GLN A 38 -6.49 15.34 22.85
N PHE A 39 -6.97 16.16 21.91
CA PHE A 39 -6.58 17.56 21.76
C PHE A 39 -7.78 18.49 21.62
N VAL A 40 -7.65 19.73 22.13
CA VAL A 40 -8.61 20.82 21.91
C VAL A 40 -8.22 21.56 20.63
N TYR A 41 -9.17 22.31 20.04
CA TYR A 41 -8.92 23.13 18.84
C TYR A 41 -7.62 23.95 18.95
N ASN A 42 -6.77 23.82 17.93
CA ASN A 42 -5.46 24.50 17.81
C ASN A 42 -4.38 24.12 18.85
N GLU A 43 -4.58 23.08 19.68
CA GLU A 43 -3.59 22.59 20.66
C GLU A 43 -2.90 21.26 20.27
N PHE A 44 -3.12 20.77 19.04
CA PHE A 44 -2.54 19.50 18.59
C PHE A 44 -1.00 19.55 18.50
N LYS A 45 -0.32 18.60 19.15
CA LYS A 45 1.13 18.41 19.04
C LYS A 45 1.42 17.47 17.88
N THR A 46 2.51 17.71 17.16
CA THR A 46 3.00 16.83 16.10
C THR A 46 3.26 15.41 16.63
N GLU A 47 2.50 14.42 16.14
CA GLU A 47 2.57 13.04 16.62
C GLU A 47 3.17 12.09 15.58
N LYS A 48 3.98 11.11 16.01
CA LYS A 48 4.69 10.17 15.13
C LYS A 48 4.57 8.72 15.57
N ALA A 49 3.71 7.94 14.92
CA ALA A 49 3.69 6.49 15.07
C ALA A 49 4.68 5.81 14.12
N SER A 50 5.33 4.73 14.58
CA SER A 50 6.38 4.02 13.83
C SER A 50 6.28 2.51 14.03
N ILE A 51 6.26 1.74 12.94
CA ILE A 51 6.24 0.26 12.95
C ILE A 51 7.57 -0.27 12.39
N ARG A 52 8.18 -1.22 13.11
CA ARG A 52 9.40 -1.93 12.68
C ARG A 52 9.02 -3.25 12.02
N ILE A 53 9.59 -3.55 10.85
CA ILE A 53 9.26 -4.74 10.04
C ILE A 53 10.55 -5.40 9.55
N LEU A 54 10.79 -6.65 9.97
CA LEU A 54 11.91 -7.47 9.49
C LEU A 54 11.48 -8.28 8.26
N CYS A 55 11.98 -7.94 7.06
CA CYS A 55 11.58 -8.62 5.83
C CYS A 55 12.61 -8.48 4.68
N SER A 56 12.28 -8.99 3.48
CA SER A 56 13.00 -8.65 2.25
C SER A 56 12.34 -7.45 1.55
N ARG A 57 13.13 -6.68 0.80
CA ARG A 57 12.68 -5.54 -0.01
C ARG A 57 11.46 -5.90 -0.88
N GLU A 58 11.49 -7.08 -1.50
CA GLU A 58 10.42 -7.62 -2.35
C GLU A 58 9.14 -7.89 -1.56
N ARG A 59 9.25 -8.49 -0.37
CA ARG A 59 8.10 -8.73 0.52
C ARG A 59 7.51 -7.42 1.02
N LEU A 60 8.34 -6.43 1.37
CA LEU A 60 7.88 -5.09 1.75
C LEU A 60 7.16 -4.40 0.60
N ARG A 61 7.73 -4.45 -0.61
CA ARG A 61 7.13 -3.88 -1.82
C ARG A 61 5.79 -4.54 -2.15
N LYS A 62 5.67 -5.86 -1.95
CA LYS A 62 4.41 -6.61 -2.10
C LYS A 62 3.39 -6.24 -1.02
N LEU A 63 3.79 -6.09 0.24
CA LEU A 63 2.91 -5.68 1.34
C LEU A 63 2.33 -4.28 1.09
N LEU A 64 3.19 -3.30 0.79
CA LEU A 64 2.79 -1.93 0.47
C LEU A 64 2.01 -1.83 -0.86
N SER A 65 2.21 -2.77 -1.80
CA SER A 65 1.40 -2.85 -3.03
C SER A 65 0.01 -3.47 -2.82
N LEU A 66 -0.24 -4.17 -1.71
CA LEU A 66 -1.61 -4.48 -1.27
C LEU A 66 -2.21 -3.31 -0.48
N LYS A 67 -1.48 -2.80 0.53
CA LYS A 67 -1.94 -1.74 1.45
C LYS A 67 -1.66 -0.33 0.89
N GLN A 68 -2.11 -0.05 -0.34
CA GLN A 68 -1.74 1.18 -1.08
C GLN A 68 -2.34 2.48 -0.52
N ARG A 69 -3.37 2.40 0.33
CA ARG A 69 -4.05 3.54 0.97
C ARG A 69 -4.32 3.24 2.44
N MET A 70 -4.04 4.21 3.30
CA MET A 70 -4.40 4.22 4.72
C MET A 70 -5.56 5.19 4.92
N LYS A 71 -6.56 4.81 5.73
CA LYS A 71 -7.63 5.71 6.17
C LYS A 71 -7.22 6.39 7.48
N ILE A 72 -7.54 7.67 7.61
CA ILE A 72 -7.43 8.44 8.85
C ILE A 72 -8.84 8.96 9.15
N THR A 73 -9.32 8.83 10.38
CA THR A 73 -10.65 9.30 10.79
C THR A 73 -10.54 10.25 11.96
N LEU A 74 -11.13 11.43 11.81
CA LEU A 74 -11.33 12.40 12.89
C LEU A 74 -12.55 11.97 13.72
N CYS A 75 -12.35 11.85 15.03
CA CYS A 75 -13.39 11.57 16.00
C CYS A 75 -13.41 12.65 17.09
N GLN A 76 -14.55 12.79 17.77
CA GLN A 76 -14.73 13.64 18.94
C GLN A 76 -15.58 12.89 19.96
N SER A 77 -15.02 12.64 21.16
CA SER A 77 -15.56 11.70 22.15
C SER A 77 -15.83 10.30 21.56
N ASP A 78 -17.06 10.02 21.12
CA ASP A 78 -17.48 8.75 20.47
C ASP A 78 -18.21 9.00 19.13
N GLN A 79 -18.12 10.23 18.59
CA GLN A 79 -18.72 10.61 17.31
C GLN A 79 -17.66 10.68 16.21
N PHE A 80 -17.95 10.04 15.09
CA PHE A 80 -17.17 10.16 13.85
C PHE A 80 -17.53 11.48 13.15
N LEU A 81 -16.51 12.30 12.82
CA LEU A 81 -16.72 13.61 12.18
C LEU A 81 -16.24 13.67 10.74
N GLY A 82 -15.19 12.94 10.37
CA GLY A 82 -14.72 12.93 8.99
C GLY A 82 -13.57 11.98 8.69
N LYS A 83 -13.33 11.70 7.41
CA LYS A 83 -12.33 10.72 6.93
C LYS A 83 -11.39 11.30 5.88
N GLY A 84 -10.11 10.97 6.00
CA GLY A 84 -9.06 11.21 5.01
C GLY A 84 -8.48 9.91 4.47
N SER A 85 -7.78 9.98 3.32
CA SER A 85 -7.15 8.83 2.67
C SER A 85 -5.70 9.14 2.26
N LEU A 86 -4.73 8.69 3.04
CA LEU A 86 -3.31 8.80 2.72
C LEU A 86 -2.87 7.70 1.73
N SER A 87 -2.33 8.09 0.57
CA SER A 87 -1.70 7.17 -0.38
C SER A 87 -0.30 6.77 0.10
N LEU A 88 -0.04 5.47 0.30
CA LEU A 88 1.29 4.95 0.64
C LEU A 88 2.17 4.67 -0.60
N LYS A 89 1.59 4.78 -1.82
CA LYS A 89 2.28 4.50 -3.09
C LYS A 89 3.68 5.13 -3.24
N PRO A 90 3.95 6.38 -2.83
CA PRO A 90 5.29 6.98 -3.02
C PRO A 90 6.42 6.26 -2.27
N LEU A 91 6.12 5.47 -1.23
CA LEU A 91 7.07 4.61 -0.52
C LEU A 91 7.48 3.36 -1.32
N LEU A 92 6.86 3.10 -2.49
CA LEU A 92 7.18 1.99 -3.40
C LEU A 92 8.26 2.36 -4.44
N THR A 93 8.79 3.58 -4.42
CA THR A 93 9.87 4.01 -5.31
C THR A 93 11.18 3.30 -4.94
N ASP A 94 11.96 2.92 -5.94
CA ASP A 94 13.18 2.13 -5.69
C ASP A 94 14.26 2.91 -4.94
N ASP A 95 14.22 4.24 -4.98
CA ASP A 95 15.17 5.10 -4.28
C ASP A 95 14.84 5.19 -2.79
N VAL A 96 13.57 5.42 -2.42
CA VAL A 96 13.09 5.35 -1.01
C VAL A 96 13.29 3.95 -0.41
N LEU A 97 13.14 2.88 -1.22
CA LEU A 97 13.47 1.51 -0.80
C LEU A 97 14.98 1.24 -0.68
N LYS A 98 15.85 2.06 -1.30
CA LYS A 98 17.32 2.01 -1.16
C LYS A 98 17.85 2.92 -0.04
N CYS A 99 17.14 3.99 0.32
CA CYS A 99 17.56 4.95 1.34
C CYS A 99 18.04 4.27 2.62
N GLU A 100 19.35 4.31 2.84
CA GLU A 100 20.01 3.88 4.07
C GLU A 100 20.05 5.10 4.98
N VAL A 101 19.44 5.01 6.16
CA VAL A 101 19.27 6.15 7.06
C VAL A 101 19.54 5.68 8.49
N GLU A 102 20.44 6.38 9.19
CA GLU A 102 20.76 6.08 10.58
C GLU A 102 19.58 6.41 11.51
N MET A 103 19.53 5.71 12.65
CA MET A 103 18.46 5.82 13.65
C MET A 103 18.35 7.23 14.23
N GLY A 104 17.48 8.06 13.64
CA GLY A 104 17.20 9.43 14.09
C GLY A 104 17.28 10.49 12.98
N ILE A 105 17.93 10.19 11.86
CA ILE A 105 17.93 11.05 10.68
C ILE A 105 16.64 10.79 9.87
N GLU A 106 16.08 11.82 9.22
CA GLU A 106 14.92 11.69 8.35
C GLU A 106 15.33 11.73 6.88
N SER A 107 14.74 10.85 6.05
CA SER A 107 14.98 10.86 4.60
C SER A 107 14.39 12.12 3.96
N GLU A 108 15.19 12.84 3.18
CA GLU A 108 14.77 14.05 2.43
C GLU A 108 13.58 13.81 1.49
N SER A 109 13.33 12.55 1.12
CA SER A 109 12.17 12.10 0.34
C SER A 109 10.81 12.20 1.06
N ALA A 110 10.79 12.57 2.35
CA ALA A 110 9.60 12.55 3.20
C ALA A 110 8.85 13.90 3.22
N SER A 111 8.22 14.26 2.10
CA SER A 111 7.32 15.42 2.06
C SER A 111 6.02 15.20 2.87
N PHE A 112 5.53 16.27 3.49
CA PHE A 112 4.16 16.34 4.00
C PHE A 112 3.16 16.33 2.84
N VAL A 113 1.97 15.78 3.10
CA VAL A 113 0.83 15.78 2.17
C VAL A 113 -0.41 16.25 2.90
N ASP A 114 -1.06 17.29 2.37
CA ASP A 114 -2.41 17.69 2.77
C ASP A 114 -3.39 16.51 2.62
N VAL A 115 -3.98 16.08 3.72
CA VAL A 115 -5.09 15.13 3.73
C VAL A 115 -6.36 15.91 4.10
N THR A 116 -7.20 16.19 3.10
CA THR A 116 -8.55 16.73 3.31
C THR A 116 -9.42 15.68 4.03
N LEU A 117 -10.22 16.14 5.00
CA LEU A 117 -11.13 15.31 5.78
C LEU A 117 -12.57 15.47 5.27
N GLU A 118 -13.10 14.45 4.60
CA GLU A 118 -14.49 14.39 4.16
C GLU A 118 -15.44 14.25 5.36
N VAL A 119 -16.19 15.31 5.68
CA VAL A 119 -17.23 15.32 6.72
C VAL A 119 -18.50 14.59 6.27
N GLN A 120 -19.11 13.83 7.17
CA GLN A 120 -20.36 13.11 6.93
C GLN A 120 -21.58 14.05 7.05
N LYS A 121 -22.37 14.15 5.98
CA LYS A 121 -23.61 14.93 5.90
C LYS A 121 -24.83 14.06 6.20
N ASP A 122 -25.11 13.85 7.48
CA ASP A 122 -26.31 13.10 7.91
C ASP A 122 -27.50 14.04 8.12
N ASN A 123 -28.65 13.68 7.53
CA ASN A 123 -29.89 14.46 7.60
C ASN A 123 -30.66 14.17 8.90
N SER A 124 -30.19 14.67 10.05
CA SER A 124 -30.98 14.70 11.29
C SER A 124 -30.71 15.96 12.14
N SER A 125 -31.54 16.23 13.15
CA SER A 125 -31.85 17.60 13.58
C SER A 125 -31.11 18.10 14.85
N LEU A 126 -30.10 18.95 14.62
CA LEU A 126 -29.57 20.00 15.53
C LEU A 126 -28.88 19.57 16.87
N PRO A 127 -28.00 20.43 17.44
CA PRO A 127 -27.58 21.76 16.96
C PRO A 127 -26.09 21.86 16.55
N THR A 128 -25.78 22.92 15.79
CA THR A 128 -24.44 23.55 15.66
C THR A 128 -23.26 22.71 15.13
N ILE A 129 -23.41 22.11 13.93
CA ILE A 129 -22.31 22.06 12.95
C ILE A 129 -22.88 22.48 11.59
N LYS A 130 -22.74 23.76 11.23
CA LYS A 130 -23.13 24.29 9.90
C LYS A 130 -22.00 24.92 9.11
N ASP A 131 -20.88 25.21 9.76
CA ASP A 131 -19.84 26.10 9.24
C ASP A 131 -18.51 25.37 8.94
N ILE A 132 -18.52 24.03 8.86
CA ILE A 132 -17.40 23.28 8.27
C ILE A 132 -17.55 23.28 6.75
N ASP A 133 -16.91 24.24 6.10
CA ASP A 133 -16.81 24.25 4.65
C ASP A 133 -15.87 23.12 4.17
N HIS A 134 -16.27 22.42 3.10
CA HIS A 134 -15.66 21.14 2.70
C HIS A 134 -14.22 21.26 2.13
N THR A 135 -13.66 22.47 2.09
CA THR A 135 -12.39 22.84 1.45
C THR A 135 -11.25 23.13 2.42
N GLU A 136 -11.55 23.36 3.70
CA GLU A 136 -10.56 23.90 4.67
C GLU A 136 -10.11 22.90 5.74
N ASN A 137 -10.90 21.84 5.95
CA ASN A 137 -10.62 20.80 6.95
C ASN A 137 -9.47 19.88 6.47
N ARG A 138 -8.25 20.14 6.93
CA ARG A 138 -7.00 19.50 6.45
C ARG A 138 -6.13 19.04 7.61
N LEU A 139 -5.40 17.95 7.38
CA LEU A 139 -4.35 17.45 8.25
C LEU A 139 -3.06 17.30 7.43
N PHE A 140 -1.94 17.84 7.90
CA PHE A 140 -0.64 17.62 7.24
C PHE A 140 -0.11 16.26 7.66
N VAL A 141 0.10 15.37 6.69
CA VAL A 141 0.55 14.00 6.99
C VAL A 141 1.83 13.68 6.23
N LYS A 142 2.91 13.49 7.00
CA LYS A 142 4.20 12.98 6.50
C LYS A 142 4.22 11.47 6.63
N ARG A 143 4.80 10.79 5.64
CA ARG A 143 5.06 9.35 5.66
C ARG A 143 6.51 9.12 5.28
N SER A 144 7.18 8.22 5.98
CA SER A 144 8.59 7.89 5.69
C SER A 144 8.86 6.40 5.88
N LEU A 145 9.85 5.92 5.15
CA LEU A 145 10.40 4.58 5.22
C LEU A 145 11.92 4.73 5.39
N ALA A 146 12.48 4.04 6.38
CA ALA A 146 13.93 3.95 6.60
C ALA A 146 14.35 2.48 6.69
N ARG A 147 15.59 2.17 6.32
CA ARG A 147 16.21 0.85 6.52
C ARG A 147 17.29 0.95 7.59
N CYS A 148 17.04 0.39 8.76
CA CYS A 148 17.96 0.44 9.89
C CYS A 148 19.11 -0.56 9.73
N PHE A 149 20.26 -0.19 10.28
CA PHE A 149 21.40 -1.08 10.50
C PHE A 149 21.55 -1.27 12.03
N GLU A 150 21.26 -2.46 12.53
CA GLU A 150 21.65 -2.81 13.90
C GLU A 150 23.07 -3.38 13.85
N ALA A 151 24.00 -2.73 14.55
CA ALA A 151 25.30 -3.32 14.85
C ALA A 151 25.09 -4.42 15.89
N VAL A 152 24.90 -5.66 15.41
CA VAL A 152 24.60 -6.82 16.27
C VAL A 152 25.80 -7.12 17.18
N SER A 153 25.70 -6.62 18.41
CA SER A 153 26.61 -6.92 19.52
C SER A 153 25.90 -7.85 20.49
N ASP A 154 26.39 -9.09 20.54
CA ASP A 154 26.13 -10.16 21.53
C ASP A 154 24.76 -10.19 22.25
N VAL A 155 23.80 -10.91 21.66
CA VAL A 155 22.82 -11.69 22.43
C VAL A 155 22.92 -13.17 22.02
N LYS A 156 23.75 -13.93 22.75
CA LYS A 156 23.81 -15.39 22.65
C LYS A 156 22.90 -16.04 23.68
N THR A 157 21.72 -16.52 23.26
CA THR A 157 21.06 -17.67 23.91
C THR A 157 20.09 -18.38 22.97
N SER A 158 20.39 -19.66 22.70
CA SER A 158 19.46 -20.77 22.47
C SER A 158 18.10 -20.49 21.78
N LEU A 159 18.00 -20.90 20.51
CA LEU A 159 16.86 -21.69 20.02
C LEU A 159 17.41 -22.72 19.03
N SER A 160 17.11 -24.00 19.25
CA SER A 160 17.76 -25.14 18.58
C SER A 160 17.02 -25.62 17.33
N ASP A 161 17.76 -26.31 16.47
CA ASP A 161 17.34 -26.77 15.15
C ASP A 161 16.08 -27.64 15.12
N TYR A 162 15.26 -27.43 14.09
CA TYR A 162 14.40 -28.46 13.50
C TYR A 162 14.35 -28.28 11.97
N SER A 163 15.39 -28.76 11.30
CA SER A 163 15.41 -28.91 9.84
C SER A 163 14.94 -30.31 9.47
N LEU A 164 13.94 -30.45 8.59
CA LEU A 164 13.50 -31.77 8.13
C LEU A 164 14.59 -32.43 7.29
N SER A 165 14.94 -33.66 7.66
CA SER A 165 15.82 -34.55 6.91
C SER A 165 15.17 -35.01 5.60
N GLN A 166 15.90 -34.87 4.50
CA GLN A 166 15.55 -35.48 3.21
C GLN A 166 16.52 -36.62 2.94
N GLU A 167 16.11 -37.86 3.23
CA GLU A 167 16.97 -39.03 3.02
C GLU A 167 17.06 -39.40 1.53
N GLN A 168 18.28 -39.39 1.01
CA GLN A 168 18.67 -40.14 -0.18
C GLN A 168 19.55 -41.32 0.26
N ASN A 169 19.18 -42.53 -0.12
CA ASN A 169 20.10 -43.67 -0.10
C ASN A 169 20.56 -43.94 -1.53
N GLU A 170 21.84 -43.70 -1.79
CA GLU A 170 22.50 -44.20 -3.00
C GLU A 170 22.87 -45.68 -2.82
N LEU A 171 22.75 -46.48 -3.88
CA LEU A 171 23.76 -47.50 -4.18
C LEU A 171 23.70 -47.92 -5.66
N CYS A 172 24.87 -47.95 -6.28
CA CYS A 172 25.18 -48.54 -7.59
C CYS A 172 26.50 -49.31 -7.42
N PRO A 173 26.78 -50.41 -8.16
CA PRO A 173 27.06 -50.29 -9.59
C PRO A 173 26.75 -51.54 -10.45
N ALA A 174 27.30 -51.52 -11.69
CA ALA A 174 27.61 -52.63 -12.60
C ALA A 174 26.68 -52.86 -13.82
N THR A 175 27.27 -52.62 -14.99
CA THR A 175 26.96 -53.19 -16.33
C THR A 175 27.69 -54.56 -16.47
N PRO A 176 27.56 -55.37 -17.57
CA PRO A 176 27.07 -55.00 -18.91
C PRO A 176 26.30 -56.06 -19.75
N ASP A 177 25.86 -55.58 -20.93
CA ASP A 177 25.87 -56.27 -22.25
C ASP A 177 24.77 -57.28 -22.67
N VAL A 178 24.78 -57.55 -23.99
CA VAL A 178 24.08 -58.58 -24.80
C VAL A 178 22.58 -58.37 -25.13
N SER A 179 22.34 -58.03 -26.40
CA SER A 179 21.12 -58.33 -27.18
C SER A 179 21.36 -59.64 -27.98
N PRO A 180 20.36 -60.40 -28.55
CA PRO A 180 19.42 -59.85 -29.57
C PRO A 180 18.08 -60.61 -29.91
N PHE A 181 17.33 -60.02 -30.87
CA PHE A 181 16.56 -60.64 -31.98
C PHE A 181 15.21 -61.41 -31.82
N ILE A 182 14.41 -61.30 -32.92
CA ILE A 182 13.27 -62.10 -33.41
C ILE A 182 11.90 -61.83 -32.71
N VAL A 183 10.87 -61.21 -33.33
CA VAL A 183 10.04 -61.54 -34.54
C VAL A 183 8.96 -62.59 -34.22
N ASP A 184 7.69 -62.50 -34.63
CA ASP A 184 6.98 -61.68 -35.66
C ASP A 184 5.73 -60.95 -35.05
N SER A 185 4.63 -60.47 -35.67
CA SER A 185 4.04 -60.58 -37.02
C SER A 185 3.00 -59.46 -37.40
N ALA A 186 2.19 -59.73 -38.42
CA ALA A 186 1.18 -58.96 -39.17
C ALA A 186 -0.20 -58.77 -38.45
N GLU A 187 -1.30 -58.19 -38.99
CA GLU A 187 -1.75 -57.75 -40.35
C GLU A 187 -2.41 -56.34 -40.26
N ILE A 188 -2.17 -55.36 -41.16
CA ILE A 188 -2.69 -55.13 -42.52
C ILE A 188 -4.21 -54.86 -42.63
N GLU A 189 -4.58 -53.60 -42.97
CA GLU A 189 -5.53 -53.33 -44.08
C GLU A 189 -5.37 -51.90 -44.66
N GLN A 190 -5.55 -51.76 -45.99
CA GLN A 190 -5.61 -50.49 -46.75
C GLN A 190 -6.55 -50.68 -47.96
N THR A 191 -7.40 -49.69 -48.30
CA THR A 191 -8.08 -49.65 -49.61
C THR A 191 -8.30 -48.23 -50.18
N VAL A 192 -8.11 -48.11 -51.50
CA VAL A 192 -8.20 -46.93 -52.42
C VAL A 192 -8.04 -47.45 -53.89
N PRO A 193 -8.12 -46.66 -54.99
CA PRO A 193 -8.56 -45.27 -55.20
C PRO A 193 -9.67 -45.12 -56.28
N LYS A 194 -10.07 -43.87 -56.62
CA LYS A 194 -10.22 -43.34 -58.01
C LYS A 194 -10.45 -41.80 -57.95
N THR A 195 -9.81 -40.88 -58.71
CA THR A 195 -9.34 -40.74 -60.11
C THR A 195 -10.33 -39.94 -60.99
N VAL A 196 -9.86 -38.87 -61.70
CA VAL A 196 -10.20 -38.41 -63.09
C VAL A 196 -9.99 -36.87 -63.32
N ARG A 197 -9.05 -36.49 -64.23
CA ARG A 197 -9.01 -35.37 -65.24
C ARG A 197 -9.34 -33.88 -64.86
N SER A 198 -8.96 -32.82 -65.61
CA SER A 198 -7.86 -32.51 -66.59
C SER A 198 -7.89 -30.99 -67.01
N SER A 199 -6.97 -30.54 -67.89
CA SER A 199 -6.79 -29.18 -68.53
C SER A 199 -6.38 -28.03 -67.57
N ALA A 200 -5.39 -27.13 -67.84
CA ALA A 200 -4.81 -26.48 -69.04
C ALA A 200 -5.64 -25.28 -69.59
N SER A 201 -5.10 -24.14 -70.05
CA SER A 201 -3.73 -23.53 -70.11
C SER A 201 -3.88 -21.98 -70.06
N ASP A 202 -2.88 -21.11 -69.83
CA ASP A 202 -1.84 -20.56 -70.75
C ASP A 202 -1.08 -19.40 -70.02
N ASN A 203 0.25 -19.23 -70.10
CA ASN A 203 1.04 -18.35 -71.02
C ASN A 203 0.72 -16.83 -70.96
N LEU A 204 1.66 -15.85 -70.95
CA LEU A 204 3.13 -15.80 -71.17
C LEU A 204 3.76 -14.52 -70.54
N SER A 205 5.10 -14.41 -70.48
CA SER A 205 5.87 -13.20 -70.10
C SER A 205 6.36 -12.39 -71.31
N PRO A 206 6.86 -11.14 -71.14
CA PRO A 206 8.31 -10.92 -71.31
C PRO A 206 8.94 -9.87 -70.34
N PHE A 207 10.16 -9.41 -70.66
CA PHE A 207 11.16 -8.73 -69.80
C PHE A 207 11.37 -7.23 -70.16
N GLU A 208 12.33 -6.59 -69.45
CA GLU A 208 13.00 -5.26 -69.65
C GLU A 208 12.58 -4.13 -68.68
N GLU A 209 13.38 -3.07 -68.43
CA GLU A 209 14.75 -2.93 -67.86
C GLU A 209 14.92 -1.42 -67.42
N VAL A 210 16.09 -0.98 -66.89
CA VAL A 210 16.58 0.44 -66.83
C VAL A 210 15.85 1.42 -65.86
N VAL A 211 16.45 2.36 -65.10
CA VAL A 211 17.83 2.66 -64.60
C VAL A 211 17.76 3.52 -63.30
N ARG A 212 18.91 3.73 -62.64
CA ARG A 212 19.15 4.49 -61.37
C ARG A 212 18.97 6.02 -61.49
N ASN A 213 18.88 6.73 -60.36
CA ASN A 213 19.85 7.78 -59.96
C ASN A 213 19.66 8.35 -58.52
N SER A 214 20.70 9.01 -58.02
CA SER A 214 20.82 9.77 -56.73
C SER A 214 21.21 11.25 -57.07
N PRO A 215 21.58 12.22 -56.17
CA PRO A 215 22.05 12.14 -54.78
C PRO A 215 21.57 13.30 -53.83
N HIS A 216 22.36 13.61 -52.78
CA HIS A 216 22.28 14.73 -51.82
C HIS A 216 22.36 16.13 -52.52
N GLN A 217 22.17 17.32 -51.89
CA GLN A 217 22.87 17.86 -50.70
C GLN A 217 22.33 19.23 -50.19
N GLU A 218 22.77 19.64 -48.99
CA GLU A 218 22.97 21.04 -48.47
C GLU A 218 21.81 22.05 -48.13
N PHE A 219 21.57 22.20 -46.81
CA PHE A 219 21.79 23.40 -45.96
C PHE A 219 21.16 24.81 -46.17
N ARG A 220 20.74 25.37 -45.00
CA ARG A 220 20.93 26.75 -44.46
C ARG A 220 19.82 27.84 -44.55
N THR A 221 19.43 28.32 -43.34
CA THR A 221 19.20 29.74 -42.91
C THR A 221 17.94 30.51 -43.42
N VAL A 222 17.29 31.49 -42.72
CA VAL A 222 17.36 32.06 -41.33
C VAL A 222 16.14 33.00 -41.04
N HIS A 223 15.92 33.40 -39.76
CA HIS A 223 15.04 34.51 -39.25
C HIS A 223 13.50 34.29 -39.23
N ASN A 224 12.77 34.56 -38.13
CA ASN A 224 12.33 35.83 -37.46
C ASN A 224 11.21 36.57 -38.25
N CYS A 225 10.20 37.25 -37.67
CA CYS A 225 9.89 37.74 -36.30
C CYS A 225 8.33 37.79 -36.10
N GLU A 226 7.76 37.46 -34.92
CA GLU A 226 7.16 38.37 -33.89
C GLU A 226 5.72 38.92 -34.15
N ALA A 227 5.17 39.64 -33.14
CA ALA A 227 3.81 40.20 -32.96
C ALA A 227 2.69 39.16 -32.65
N VAL A 228 1.94 39.14 -31.51
CA VAL A 228 1.57 40.04 -30.39
C VAL A 228 0.21 40.78 -30.54
N ALA A 229 -0.56 40.82 -29.44
CA ALA A 229 -1.90 41.40 -29.21
C ALA A 229 -3.11 40.62 -29.78
N GLY A 230 -4.31 40.65 -29.18
CA GLY A 230 -4.70 41.22 -27.87
C GLY A 230 -6.23 41.45 -27.70
N LEU A 231 -6.64 41.86 -26.48
CA LEU A 231 -7.93 42.49 -26.09
C LEU A 231 -9.25 41.68 -26.01
N GLN A 232 -9.60 41.33 -24.76
CA GLN A 232 -10.89 41.54 -24.05
C GLN A 232 -12.17 41.99 -24.80
N LYS A 233 -13.32 41.36 -24.45
CA LYS A 233 -14.65 41.92 -24.02
C LYS A 233 -15.75 40.84 -24.14
N ASN A 234 -16.93 40.91 -23.50
CA ASN A 234 -17.42 41.42 -22.20
C ASN A 234 -18.92 41.01 -22.11
N ASN A 235 -19.41 40.49 -20.96
CA ASN A 235 -20.84 40.28 -20.62
C ASN A 235 -21.61 39.29 -21.55
N GLY A 236 -22.69 38.58 -21.18
CA GLY A 236 -23.68 38.71 -20.10
C GLY A 236 -25.00 39.24 -20.67
N GLY A 237 -26.21 38.70 -20.40
CA GLY A 237 -26.61 37.50 -19.65
C GLY A 237 -28.16 37.44 -19.48
N ALA A 238 -28.73 36.27 -19.12
CA ALA A 238 -30.16 36.04 -18.84
C ALA A 238 -31.13 36.15 -20.07
N ASN A 239 -32.38 35.63 -20.11
CA ASN A 239 -33.14 34.79 -19.17
C ASN A 239 -34.35 34.04 -19.82
N THR A 240 -35.05 33.20 -19.03
CA THR A 240 -36.52 32.86 -19.05
C THR A 240 -37.22 32.07 -20.21
N THR A 241 -37.85 30.93 -19.81
CA THR A 241 -39.22 30.38 -20.15
C THR A 241 -39.67 30.08 -21.61
N SER A 242 -40.55 29.10 -21.92
CA SER A 242 -41.06 27.88 -21.24
C SER A 242 -41.91 26.99 -22.20
N THR A 243 -42.22 25.73 -21.82
CA THR A 243 -43.42 24.91 -22.17
C THR A 243 -43.83 24.64 -23.66
N GLU A 244 -43.53 23.42 -24.14
CA GLU A 244 -44.43 22.31 -24.64
C GLU A 244 -45.93 22.52 -25.04
N PRO A 245 -46.68 21.57 -25.69
CA PRO A 245 -46.35 20.20 -26.20
C PRO A 245 -47.05 19.73 -27.54
N VAL A 246 -47.02 18.40 -27.83
CA VAL A 246 -47.90 17.54 -28.73
C VAL A 246 -47.79 17.73 -30.29
N SER A 247 -48.02 16.78 -31.24
CA SER A 247 -48.64 15.42 -31.25
C SER A 247 -48.20 14.44 -32.39
N LYS A 248 -48.25 13.12 -32.11
CA LYS A 248 -48.78 11.96 -32.92
C LYS A 248 -48.32 11.67 -34.39
N ASN A 249 -47.89 10.42 -34.66
CA ASN A 249 -48.38 9.44 -35.68
C ASN A 249 -47.31 8.34 -36.01
N ARG A 250 -47.59 7.12 -36.52
CA ARG A 250 -48.81 6.25 -36.58
C ARG A 250 -48.48 4.83 -37.16
N LEU A 251 -49.00 3.76 -36.53
CA LEU A 251 -49.33 2.37 -37.00
C LEU A 251 -48.57 1.76 -38.22
N LYS A 252 -48.07 0.51 -38.18
CA LYS A 252 -48.75 -0.82 -38.21
C LYS A 252 -47.63 -1.91 -38.17
N SER A 253 -47.79 -3.24 -38.07
CA SER A 253 -48.74 -4.26 -37.55
C SER A 253 -48.12 -5.66 -37.88
N THR A 254 -48.53 -6.85 -37.41
CA THR A 254 -49.77 -7.36 -36.76
C THR A 254 -49.43 -8.29 -35.57
N TRP A 255 -50.43 -8.97 -35.01
CA TRP A 255 -50.34 -10.19 -34.18
C TRP A 255 -51.00 -11.35 -34.97
N GLU A 256 -51.24 -12.59 -34.54
CA GLU A 256 -51.75 -13.21 -33.29
C GLU A 256 -51.43 -14.74 -33.39
N HIS A 257 -51.50 -15.64 -32.40
CA HIS A 257 -51.58 -15.70 -30.92
C HIS A 257 -51.26 -17.17 -30.51
N LEU A 258 -51.02 -17.61 -29.27
CA LEU A 258 -51.02 -17.05 -27.90
C LEU A 258 -49.74 -17.63 -27.19
N THR A 259 -49.54 -17.92 -25.89
CA THR A 259 -50.35 -18.08 -24.65
C THR A 259 -49.67 -17.46 -23.41
N SER A 260 -50.35 -17.57 -22.27
CA SER A 260 -49.97 -17.32 -20.86
C SER A 260 -48.58 -17.84 -20.41
N SER A 261 -47.85 -17.16 -19.50
CA SER A 261 -48.13 -15.92 -18.75
C SER A 261 -46.83 -15.22 -18.33
N THR A 262 -46.91 -13.91 -18.10
CA THR A 262 -45.80 -13.06 -17.62
C THR A 262 -46.29 -12.02 -16.62
N ASP A 263 -45.63 -11.94 -15.46
CA ASP A 263 -45.50 -10.74 -14.63
C ASP A 263 -44.15 -10.88 -13.91
N SER A 264 -43.13 -10.08 -14.20
CA SER A 264 -42.94 -8.62 -14.03
C SER A 264 -42.26 -8.29 -12.69
N CYS A 265 -41.06 -7.71 -12.77
CA CYS A 265 -40.20 -7.48 -11.61
C CYS A 265 -40.54 -6.13 -10.95
N VAL A 266 -41.04 -6.18 -9.72
CA VAL A 266 -41.17 -5.01 -8.85
C VAL A 266 -40.00 -5.00 -7.87
N HIS A 267 -39.23 -3.91 -7.84
CA HIS A 267 -38.26 -3.68 -6.78
C HIS A 267 -39.00 -3.34 -5.47
N PRO A 268 -38.77 -4.07 -4.36
CA PRO A 268 -39.20 -3.61 -3.05
C PRO A 268 -38.32 -2.46 -2.57
N VAL A 269 -38.92 -1.53 -1.82
CA VAL A 269 -38.21 -0.49 -1.08
C VAL A 269 -37.32 -1.13 0.00
N GLN A 270 -36.15 -0.56 0.25
CA GLN A 270 -35.32 -0.93 1.40
C GLN A 270 -35.54 0.09 2.52
N ASP A 271 -36.01 -0.38 3.68
CA ASP A 271 -36.04 0.42 4.91
C ASP A 271 -34.65 0.45 5.56
N ASP A 272 -34.19 1.63 5.97
CA ASP A 272 -32.92 1.80 6.67
C ASP A 272 -32.98 1.30 8.11
N LEU A 273 -32.14 0.31 8.44
CA LEU A 273 -31.82 -0.07 9.83
C LEU A 273 -30.30 -0.21 10.00
N SER A 274 -29.67 0.90 10.36
CA SER A 274 -28.24 0.97 10.69
C SER A 274 -27.94 0.24 12.00
N PHE A 275 -27.26 -0.91 11.94
CA PHE A 275 -26.64 -1.56 13.10
C PHE A 275 -25.12 -1.46 13.02
N SER A 276 -24.52 -0.68 13.92
CA SER A 276 -23.07 -0.53 14.07
C SER A 276 -22.40 -1.86 14.45
N SER A 277 -21.39 -2.27 13.70
CA SER A 277 -20.68 -3.56 13.87
C SER A 277 -19.16 -3.38 13.87
N ASN A 278 -18.61 -2.96 15.01
CA ASN A 278 -17.17 -2.86 15.27
C ASN A 278 -16.75 -3.83 16.40
N ILE A 279 -16.64 -5.13 16.09
CA ILE A 279 -15.76 -6.05 16.81
C ILE A 279 -15.09 -6.95 15.77
N ASN A 280 -13.76 -6.91 15.70
CA ASN A 280 -12.99 -7.97 15.06
C ASN A 280 -11.60 -8.04 15.72
N VAL A 281 -11.33 -9.15 16.42
CA VAL A 281 -10.04 -9.44 17.07
C VAL A 281 -9.54 -10.77 16.49
N PRO A 282 -8.28 -10.87 16.04
CA PRO A 282 -7.86 -11.98 15.19
C PRO A 282 -7.67 -13.29 15.98
N VAL A 283 -8.06 -14.41 15.35
CA VAL A 283 -7.73 -15.76 15.82
C VAL A 283 -6.84 -16.45 14.79
N HIS A 284 -5.58 -16.70 15.17
CA HIS A 284 -4.71 -17.58 14.40
C HIS A 284 -5.17 -19.05 14.55
N ARG A 285 -5.59 -19.68 13.45
CA ARG A 285 -5.96 -21.09 13.41
C ARG A 285 -4.71 -21.98 13.31
N VAL A 286 -4.48 -22.80 14.34
CA VAL A 286 -3.65 -24.01 14.26
C VAL A 286 -4.57 -25.22 14.39
N HIS A 287 -4.46 -26.20 13.49
CA HIS A 287 -5.17 -27.47 13.60
C HIS A 287 -4.29 -28.53 14.26
N VAL A 288 -4.80 -29.15 15.33
CA VAL A 288 -4.49 -30.53 15.71
C VAL A 288 -5.83 -31.22 15.95
N SER A 289 -5.98 -32.46 15.46
CA SER A 289 -7.25 -33.18 15.45
C SER A 289 -7.15 -34.46 16.29
N THR A 290 -7.99 -34.57 17.31
CA THR A 290 -8.32 -35.84 17.98
C THR A 290 -9.78 -35.83 18.40
N GLN A 291 -10.52 -36.88 18.05
CA GLN A 291 -11.90 -37.10 18.49
C GLN A 291 -11.90 -37.74 19.87
N THR A 292 -12.74 -37.26 20.79
CA THR A 292 -13.30 -38.09 21.88
C THR A 292 -14.64 -37.48 22.29
N GLU A 293 -15.72 -38.26 22.20
CA GLU A 293 -16.99 -37.90 22.83
C GLU A 293 -16.90 -38.23 24.32
N LEU A 294 -17.13 -37.26 25.20
CA LEU A 294 -17.47 -37.52 26.61
C LEU A 294 -18.08 -36.29 27.26
N SER A 295 -19.32 -36.44 27.74
CA SER A 295 -20.02 -35.46 28.55
C SER A 295 -19.28 -35.22 29.86
N SER A 296 -18.92 -33.97 30.15
CA SER A 296 -18.34 -33.57 31.43
C SER A 296 -18.78 -32.17 31.83
N GLU A 297 -19.11 -32.01 33.11
CA GLU A 297 -19.53 -30.75 33.71
C GLU A 297 -18.30 -29.85 33.95
N SER A 298 -18.37 -28.59 33.52
CA SER A 298 -17.25 -27.64 33.68
C SER A 298 -17.26 -27.03 35.09
N ILE A 299 -16.64 -27.73 36.03
CA ILE A 299 -16.31 -27.19 37.36
C ILE A 299 -15.46 -25.92 37.18
N THR A 300 -16.00 -24.77 37.59
CA THR A 300 -15.25 -23.54 37.81
C THR A 300 -15.44 -23.11 39.26
N PRO A 301 -14.37 -22.93 40.06
CA PRO A 301 -14.50 -22.58 41.46
C PRO A 301 -14.84 -21.09 41.60
N SER A 302 -16.12 -20.78 41.80
CA SER A 302 -16.54 -19.44 42.24
C SER A 302 -16.10 -19.21 43.70
N PRO A 303 -15.26 -18.21 44.00
CA PRO A 303 -14.86 -17.90 45.39
C PRO A 303 -16.00 -17.31 46.24
N TYR A 304 -17.15 -17.00 45.65
CA TYR A 304 -18.31 -16.38 46.30
C TYR A 304 -19.58 -17.23 46.17
N ALA A 305 -19.45 -18.53 46.38
CA ALA A 305 -20.59 -19.39 46.71
C ALA A 305 -21.06 -19.06 48.14
N ILE A 306 -22.08 -18.20 48.28
CA ILE A 306 -22.73 -17.96 49.58
C ILE A 306 -23.56 -19.20 49.94
N SER A 307 -23.01 -20.06 50.79
CA SER A 307 -23.72 -21.20 51.36
C SER A 307 -24.89 -20.73 52.22
N ARG A 308 -26.10 -20.74 51.64
CA ARG A 308 -27.36 -20.56 52.38
C ARG A 308 -27.70 -21.83 53.17
N SER A 309 -26.94 -22.09 54.22
CA SER A 309 -27.08 -23.28 55.07
C SER A 309 -26.77 -22.94 56.53
N CYS A 310 -27.72 -22.31 57.23
CA CYS A 310 -27.83 -22.22 58.71
C CYS A 310 -29.12 -21.46 59.14
N LEU A 311 -30.31 -21.88 58.66
CA LEU A 311 -31.61 -21.50 59.25
C LEU A 311 -32.57 -22.71 59.30
N SER A 312 -32.01 -23.85 59.68
CA SER A 312 -32.73 -25.11 59.93
C SER A 312 -31.84 -26.01 60.79
N GLY A 313 -31.93 -25.86 62.10
CA GLY A 313 -31.18 -26.62 63.08
C GLY A 313 -31.85 -26.48 64.44
N GLU A 314 -32.08 -27.60 65.12
CA GLU A 314 -32.77 -27.65 66.40
C GLU A 314 -31.84 -27.13 67.51
N CYS A 315 -32.41 -26.45 68.52
CA CYS A 315 -31.61 -25.83 69.58
C CYS A 315 -31.17 -26.87 70.62
N GLU A 316 -29.94 -27.36 70.53
CA GLU A 316 -29.23 -27.89 71.70
C GLU A 316 -28.62 -26.74 72.51
N GLU A 317 -28.87 -26.72 73.82
CA GLU A 317 -28.45 -25.63 74.72
C GLU A 317 -26.95 -25.64 75.03
N SER A 318 -26.14 -25.20 74.06
CA SER A 318 -24.82 -24.63 74.31
C SER A 318 -24.94 -23.10 74.36
N GLY A 319 -24.57 -22.50 75.49
CA GLY A 319 -24.87 -21.10 75.84
C GLY A 319 -24.10 -20.05 75.06
N ASN A 320 -24.33 -19.98 73.74
CA ASN A 320 -23.62 -19.09 72.83
C ASN A 320 -24.22 -17.68 72.88
N ALA A 321 -23.81 -16.91 73.89
CA ALA A 321 -24.23 -15.53 74.08
C ALA A 321 -23.93 -14.68 72.84
N ILE A 322 -24.96 -14.01 72.31
CA ILE A 322 -24.80 -13.06 71.21
C ILE A 322 -24.26 -11.77 71.78
N HIS A 323 -23.04 -11.40 71.38
CA HIS A 323 -22.40 -10.15 71.75
C HIS A 323 -22.52 -9.13 70.62
N GLN A 324 -22.70 -7.86 70.99
CA GLN A 324 -22.58 -6.73 70.08
C GLN A 324 -21.10 -6.36 69.95
N TYR A 325 -20.57 -6.45 68.74
CA TYR A 325 -19.20 -6.10 68.37
C TYR A 325 -19.19 -4.83 67.52
N GLN A 326 -18.14 -4.03 67.70
CA GLN A 326 -17.71 -3.00 66.77
C GLN A 326 -16.35 -3.41 66.19
N PHE A 327 -16.26 -3.51 64.87
CA PHE A 327 -14.99 -3.76 64.16
C PHE A 327 -14.62 -2.54 63.33
N SER A 328 -13.39 -2.06 63.45
CA SER A 328 -12.88 -0.89 62.74
C SER A 328 -11.62 -1.22 61.93
N ILE A 329 -11.56 -0.76 60.69
CA ILE A 329 -10.36 -0.80 59.84
C ILE A 329 -9.91 0.62 59.49
N GLU A 330 -8.63 0.89 59.70
CA GLU A 330 -7.97 2.17 59.48
C GLU A 330 -6.84 1.96 58.46
N ILE A 331 -6.94 2.58 57.26
CA ILE A 331 -5.99 2.36 56.16
C ILE A 331 -5.03 3.55 56.06
N HIS A 332 -3.87 3.45 56.71
CA HIS A 332 -2.94 4.56 56.91
C HIS A 332 -2.26 5.04 55.63
N SER A 333 -1.61 4.12 54.92
CA SER A 333 -0.71 4.46 53.81
C SER A 333 -0.57 3.35 52.79
N ILE A 334 -0.12 3.74 51.59
CA ILE A 334 0.36 2.84 50.54
C ILE A 334 1.80 3.21 50.16
N HIS A 335 2.72 2.29 50.40
CA HIS A 335 4.12 2.39 49.98
C HIS A 335 4.27 1.82 48.58
N ASN A 336 4.56 2.68 47.60
CA ASN A 336 4.62 2.30 46.19
C ASN A 336 5.99 1.70 45.83
N ILE A 337 5.99 0.53 45.19
CA ILE A 337 7.22 -0.15 44.69
C ILE A 337 7.26 -0.20 43.16
N ASN A 338 6.11 -0.41 42.50
CA ASN A 338 6.01 -0.58 41.05
C ASN A 338 4.58 -0.30 40.52
N LEU A 339 3.90 0.72 41.08
CA LEU A 339 2.69 1.33 40.53
C LEU A 339 3.08 2.60 39.77
N GLU A 340 2.33 2.93 38.73
CA GLU A 340 2.57 4.11 37.87
C GLU A 340 2.52 5.42 38.66
N GLU A 341 3.52 6.28 38.46
CA GLU A 341 3.61 7.58 39.12
C GLU A 341 2.60 8.60 38.57
N GLY A 342 2.28 9.61 39.39
CA GLY A 342 1.44 10.75 38.99
C GLY A 342 -0.06 10.45 38.89
N LEU A 343 -0.46 9.18 38.74
CA LEU A 343 -1.86 8.77 38.88
C LEU A 343 -2.32 8.85 40.34
N LYS A 344 -3.63 9.05 40.52
CA LYS A 344 -4.27 8.95 41.83
C LYS A 344 -4.69 7.51 42.11
N CYS A 345 -4.48 7.07 43.34
CA CYS A 345 -4.81 5.77 43.85
C CYS A 345 -5.96 5.87 44.86
N CYS A 346 -6.99 5.03 44.72
CA CYS A 346 -7.98 4.78 45.76
C CYS A 346 -7.98 3.28 46.14
N VAL A 347 -8.41 2.98 47.36
CA VAL A 347 -8.56 1.60 47.85
C VAL A 347 -10.04 1.30 47.98
N ARG A 348 -10.48 0.13 47.53
CA ARG A 348 -11.86 -0.34 47.67
C ARG A 348 -11.90 -1.67 48.41
N PHE A 349 -12.90 -1.89 49.25
CA PHE A 349 -13.07 -3.16 49.97
C PHE A 349 -14.53 -3.46 50.27
N ARG A 350 -14.84 -4.72 50.60
CA ARG A 350 -16.17 -5.19 50.99
C ARG A 350 -16.03 -6.36 51.94
N TYR A 351 -16.86 -6.41 53.00
CA TYR A 351 -16.87 -7.54 53.92
C TYR A 351 -18.32 -7.87 54.38
N PRO A 352 -19.02 -8.76 53.66
CA PRO A 352 -20.47 -8.98 53.84
C PRO A 352 -20.93 -9.41 55.24
N PHE A 353 -20.04 -9.99 56.05
CA PHE A 353 -20.33 -10.41 57.42
C PHE A 353 -20.69 -9.22 58.34
N PHE A 354 -20.16 -8.04 58.06
CA PHE A 354 -20.50 -6.80 58.78
C PHE A 354 -21.84 -6.19 58.35
N GLY A 355 -22.78 -7.00 57.84
CA GLY A 355 -24.12 -6.62 57.41
C GLY A 355 -24.22 -5.85 56.07
N SER A 356 -23.21 -5.03 55.72
CA SER A 356 -23.23 -4.26 54.49
C SER A 356 -22.81 -5.06 53.26
N GLN A 357 -23.62 -4.98 52.21
CA GLN A 357 -23.33 -5.54 50.89
C GLN A 357 -22.71 -4.52 49.92
N GLN A 358 -22.57 -3.25 50.31
CA GLN A 358 -21.98 -2.21 49.48
C GLN A 358 -20.46 -2.15 49.67
N PRO A 359 -19.66 -1.95 48.60
CA PRO A 359 -18.22 -1.74 48.73
C PRO A 359 -17.91 -0.34 49.27
N VAL A 360 -16.98 -0.27 50.21
CA VAL A 360 -16.41 0.98 50.75
C VAL A 360 -15.25 1.40 49.86
N VAL A 361 -15.17 2.69 49.52
CA VAL A 361 -14.04 3.28 48.78
C VAL A 361 -13.38 4.32 49.67
N VAL A 362 -12.06 4.22 49.85
CA VAL A 362 -11.24 5.19 50.58
C VAL A 362 -11.16 6.48 49.77
N GLN A 363 -11.46 7.60 50.43
CA GLN A 363 -11.59 8.93 49.84
C GLN A 363 -10.90 9.97 50.74
N PRO A 364 -10.25 11.02 50.17
CA PRO A 364 -10.00 11.23 48.75
C PRO A 364 -8.95 10.26 48.17
N PRO A 365 -8.84 10.13 46.84
CA PRO A 365 -7.74 9.40 46.19
C PRO A 365 -6.39 10.10 46.42
N VAL A 366 -5.32 9.33 46.54
CA VAL A 366 -3.97 9.80 46.89
C VAL A 366 -3.04 9.65 45.68
N SER A 367 -2.37 10.72 45.27
CA SER A 367 -1.35 10.67 44.20
C SER A 367 -0.14 9.84 44.63
N LEU A 368 0.36 8.96 43.75
CA LEU A 368 1.47 8.06 44.06
C LEU A 368 2.84 8.63 43.64
N VAL A 369 3.80 8.52 44.55
CA VAL A 369 5.24 8.71 44.31
C VAL A 369 5.95 7.36 44.42
N LEU A 370 6.81 7.00 43.46
CA LEU A 370 7.55 5.74 43.44
C LEU A 370 8.59 5.67 44.57
N GLY A 371 8.65 4.54 45.29
CA GLY A 371 9.45 4.38 46.51
C GLY A 371 8.92 5.19 47.72
N GLY A 372 7.94 6.07 47.51
CA GLY A 372 7.32 6.89 48.55
C GLY A 372 6.30 6.12 49.37
N GLU A 373 6.08 6.57 50.61
CA GLU A 373 4.93 6.18 51.43
C GLU A 373 3.86 7.29 51.34
N ASN A 374 2.69 6.95 50.82
CA ASN A 374 1.64 7.89 50.44
C ASN A 374 0.44 7.69 51.37
N TYR A 375 -0.04 8.73 52.05
CA TYR A 375 -0.99 8.63 53.18
C TYR A 375 -2.43 8.98 52.79
N PHE A 376 -3.41 8.25 53.32
CA PHE A 376 -4.84 8.54 53.15
C PHE A 376 -5.33 9.45 54.28
N SER A 377 -6.10 10.50 53.95
CA SER A 377 -6.45 11.56 54.92
C SER A 377 -7.78 11.38 55.68
N ALA A 378 -8.58 10.36 55.35
CA ALA A 378 -9.82 10.01 56.06
C ALA A 378 -10.20 8.53 55.83
N SER A 379 -9.53 7.61 56.54
CA SER A 379 -9.51 6.18 56.17
C SER A 379 -9.94 5.19 57.27
N THR A 380 -10.58 5.65 58.34
CA THR A 380 -11.16 4.80 59.39
C THR A 380 -12.62 4.46 59.07
N TYR A 381 -12.96 3.17 59.07
CA TYR A 381 -14.29 2.64 58.82
C TYR A 381 -14.69 1.65 59.90
N SER A 382 -15.77 1.97 60.62
CA SER A 382 -16.29 1.18 61.74
C SER A 382 -17.62 0.51 61.39
N PHE A 383 -17.80 -0.73 61.84
CA PHE A 383 -18.98 -1.55 61.60
C PHE A 383 -19.48 -2.14 62.91
N VAL A 384 -20.77 -1.97 63.22
CA VAL A 384 -21.41 -2.52 64.40
C VAL A 384 -22.32 -3.68 63.99
N PHE A 385 -22.16 -4.84 64.62
CA PHE A 385 -22.89 -6.07 64.31
C PHE A 385 -23.01 -6.95 65.56
N ALA A 386 -23.81 -8.03 65.48
CA ALA A 386 -24.03 -8.94 66.61
C ALA A 386 -23.87 -10.39 66.17
N CYS A 387 -23.11 -11.19 66.93
CA CYS A 387 -22.88 -12.62 66.68
C CYS A 387 -22.36 -13.33 67.94
N SER A 388 -22.21 -14.66 67.89
CA SER A 388 -21.48 -15.41 68.92
C SER A 388 -19.95 -15.29 68.77
N GLU A 389 -19.20 -15.51 69.84
CA GLU A 389 -17.73 -15.49 69.81
C GLU A 389 -17.16 -16.57 68.86
N ASP A 390 -17.78 -17.76 68.80
CA ASP A 390 -17.44 -18.81 67.83
C ASP A 390 -17.62 -18.36 66.37
N SER A 391 -18.73 -17.65 66.07
CA SER A 391 -19.03 -17.18 64.72
C SER A 391 -18.04 -16.11 64.28
N LEU A 392 -17.70 -15.18 65.19
CA LEU A 392 -16.66 -14.18 64.97
C LEU A 392 -15.29 -14.82 64.73
N HIS A 393 -14.87 -15.75 65.59
CA HIS A 393 -13.57 -16.43 65.47
C HIS A 393 -13.45 -17.17 64.13
N ASN A 394 -14.42 -18.02 63.80
CA ASN A 394 -14.42 -18.77 62.54
C ASN A 394 -14.38 -17.83 61.33
N GLN A 395 -15.13 -16.73 61.35
CA GLN A 395 -15.17 -15.80 60.24
C GLN A 395 -13.84 -15.04 60.04
N LEU A 396 -13.29 -14.43 61.10
CA LEU A 396 -12.09 -13.60 60.98
C LEU A 396 -10.83 -14.41 60.66
N TYR A 397 -10.75 -15.69 61.08
CA TYR A 397 -9.64 -16.58 60.72
C TYR A 397 -9.76 -17.16 59.30
N CYS A 398 -10.95 -17.57 58.85
CA CYS A 398 -11.11 -18.20 57.55
C CYS A 398 -11.19 -17.23 56.36
N HIS A 399 -11.67 -15.99 56.59
CA HIS A 399 -12.00 -15.06 55.51
C HIS A 399 -11.27 -13.71 55.67
N PRO A 400 -10.11 -13.50 54.99
CA PRO A 400 -9.44 -12.20 54.99
C PRO A 400 -10.29 -11.14 54.27
N ILE A 401 -10.07 -9.86 54.58
CA ILE A 401 -10.65 -8.76 53.81
C ILE A 401 -9.75 -8.43 52.61
N LEU A 402 -10.36 -8.28 51.44
CA LEU A 402 -9.67 -7.94 50.20
C LEU A 402 -9.67 -6.41 50.02
N LEU A 403 -8.48 -5.82 49.96
CA LEU A 403 -8.27 -4.42 49.62
C LEU A 403 -7.86 -4.34 48.14
N GLU A 404 -8.79 -3.91 47.29
CA GLU A 404 -8.58 -3.65 45.87
C GLU A 404 -7.89 -2.28 45.69
N VAL A 405 -6.72 -2.27 45.05
CA VAL A 405 -5.96 -1.05 44.75
C VAL A 405 -6.28 -0.60 43.32
N LEU A 406 -6.86 0.58 43.20
CA LEU A 406 -7.44 1.13 41.98
C LEU A 406 -6.71 2.42 41.58
N MET A 407 -6.36 2.59 40.31
CA MET A 407 -5.84 3.86 39.76
C MET A 407 -6.89 4.59 38.92
N GLU A 408 -7.03 5.88 39.16
CA GLU A 408 -7.88 6.82 38.41
C GLU A 408 -7.19 7.20 37.09
N ARG A 409 -7.82 6.88 35.96
CA ARG A 409 -7.35 7.20 34.60
C ARG A 409 -8.45 7.97 33.87
N GLY A 410 -8.47 9.30 34.06
CA GLY A 410 -9.59 10.13 33.63
C GLY A 410 -10.88 9.69 34.34
N ASN A 411 -11.93 9.40 33.58
CA ASN A 411 -13.24 9.04 34.13
C ASN A 411 -13.41 7.55 34.50
N CYS A 412 -12.34 6.73 34.49
CA CYS A 412 -12.42 5.31 34.87
C CYS A 412 -11.41 4.93 35.95
N HIS A 413 -11.72 3.88 36.71
CA HIS A 413 -10.83 3.27 37.70
C HIS A 413 -10.35 1.91 37.20
N SER A 414 -9.04 1.72 37.10
CA SER A 414 -8.41 0.44 36.72
C SER A 414 -7.95 -0.32 37.97
N LEU A 415 -8.27 -1.62 38.07
CA LEU A 415 -7.77 -2.48 39.14
C LEU A 415 -6.32 -2.88 38.86
N VAL A 416 -5.42 -2.54 39.77
CA VAL A 416 -3.97 -2.73 39.59
C VAL A 416 -3.44 -3.88 40.43
N GLY A 417 -3.95 -4.03 41.65
CA GLY A 417 -3.56 -5.12 42.55
C GLY A 417 -4.53 -5.32 43.71
N ILE A 418 -4.29 -6.37 44.49
CA ILE A 418 -5.10 -6.75 45.65
C ILE A 418 -4.17 -7.03 46.84
N ALA A 419 -4.47 -6.47 48.01
CA ALA A 419 -3.88 -6.87 49.28
C ALA A 419 -4.89 -7.71 50.08
N GLN A 420 -4.44 -8.84 50.62
CA GLN A 420 -5.26 -9.74 51.44
C GLN A 420 -4.93 -9.51 52.92
N VAL A 421 -5.82 -8.87 53.66
CA VAL A 421 -5.57 -8.51 55.07
C VAL A 421 -6.18 -9.59 55.98
N PRO A 422 -5.37 -10.39 56.70
CA PRO A 422 -5.86 -11.45 57.58
C PRO A 422 -6.48 -10.86 58.85
N LEU A 423 -7.81 -10.96 58.99
CA LEU A 423 -8.52 -10.31 60.09
C LEU A 423 -8.26 -10.98 61.46
N GLY A 424 -8.06 -12.30 61.47
CA GLY A 424 -7.79 -13.08 62.68
C GLY A 424 -6.53 -12.66 63.46
N GLU A 425 -5.62 -11.88 62.85
CA GLU A 425 -4.48 -11.29 63.58
C GLU A 425 -4.91 -10.30 64.68
N VAL A 426 -6.13 -9.74 64.63
CA VAL A 426 -6.66 -8.93 65.74
C VAL A 426 -6.97 -9.78 66.98
N LEU A 427 -7.40 -11.03 66.78
CA LEU A 427 -7.83 -11.92 67.86
C LEU A 427 -6.65 -12.51 68.66
N LYS A 428 -5.43 -12.49 68.10
CA LYS A 428 -4.21 -12.99 68.75
C LYS A 428 -3.62 -12.02 69.78
N ASN A 429 -3.91 -10.73 69.65
CA ASN A 429 -3.37 -9.69 70.53
C ASN A 429 -4.15 -9.61 71.85
N GLU A 430 -3.54 -9.06 72.89
CA GLU A 430 -4.13 -9.05 74.24
C GLU A 430 -5.46 -8.28 74.30
N LYS A 431 -6.48 -8.86 74.97
CA LYS A 431 -7.79 -8.24 75.22
C LYS A 431 -7.66 -7.18 76.31
N VAL A 432 -7.58 -5.91 75.93
CA VAL A 432 -7.57 -4.76 76.86
C VAL A 432 -9.00 -4.47 77.29
N SER A 433 -9.25 -4.29 78.59
CA SER A 433 -10.58 -3.94 79.12
C SER A 433 -10.59 -2.51 79.66
N LEU A 434 -11.57 -1.70 79.25
CA LEU A 434 -11.74 -0.30 79.66
C LEU A 434 -13.19 -0.10 80.12
N GLY A 435 -13.45 -0.34 81.42
CA GLY A 435 -14.81 -0.36 81.94
C GLY A 435 -15.57 -1.61 81.48
N ASN A 436 -16.75 -1.42 80.88
CA ASN A 436 -17.57 -2.51 80.35
C ASN A 436 -17.15 -2.93 78.91
N ASP A 437 -16.37 -2.09 78.24
CA ASP A 437 -15.88 -2.31 76.88
C ASP A 437 -14.55 -3.10 76.91
N VAL A 438 -14.40 -4.04 75.99
CA VAL A 438 -13.17 -4.81 75.77
C VAL A 438 -12.72 -4.60 74.33
N TYR A 439 -11.44 -4.28 74.12
CA TYR A 439 -10.89 -4.07 72.80
C TYR A 439 -9.59 -4.84 72.53
N GLN A 440 -9.35 -5.16 71.26
CA GLN A 440 -8.12 -5.71 70.69
C GLN A 440 -7.74 -4.88 69.46
N ARG A 441 -6.44 -4.60 69.26
CA ARG A 441 -5.95 -3.79 68.13
C ARG A 441 -4.70 -4.42 67.52
N CYS A 442 -4.59 -4.42 66.18
CA CYS A 442 -3.47 -5.01 65.46
C CYS A 442 -3.12 -4.20 64.20
N SER A 443 -1.85 -3.81 64.04
CA SER A 443 -1.36 -3.04 62.89
C SER A 443 -0.60 -3.95 61.92
N LEU A 444 -0.92 -3.89 60.63
CA LEU A 444 -0.48 -4.83 59.61
C LEU A 444 0.06 -4.07 58.38
N LYS A 445 1.25 -4.46 57.90
CA LYS A 445 1.80 -4.03 56.60
C LYS A 445 1.67 -5.20 55.61
N VAL A 446 0.77 -5.07 54.65
CA VAL A 446 0.30 -6.16 53.80
C VAL A 446 0.71 -5.90 52.34
N PRO A 447 1.30 -6.89 51.63
CA PRO A 447 1.68 -6.74 50.23
C PRO A 447 0.45 -6.61 49.32
N VAL A 448 0.53 -5.71 48.36
CA VAL A 448 -0.40 -5.59 47.23
C VAL A 448 0.19 -6.41 46.08
N SER A 449 -0.48 -7.49 45.67
CA SER A 449 -0.10 -8.30 44.53
C SER A 449 -0.74 -7.77 43.25
N ALA A 450 0.03 -7.50 42.21
CA ALA A 450 -0.46 -6.97 40.94
C ALA A 450 -1.32 -8.00 40.20
N VAL A 451 -2.44 -7.58 39.60
CA VAL A 451 -3.42 -8.51 38.97
C VAL A 451 -2.79 -9.33 37.83
N VAL A 452 -1.94 -8.70 37.01
CA VAL A 452 -1.40 -9.32 35.78
C VAL A 452 -0.15 -10.16 36.04
N SER A 453 0.78 -9.67 36.88
CA SER A 453 2.08 -10.32 37.11
C SER A 453 2.16 -11.11 38.41
N GLN A 454 1.19 -10.96 39.32
CA GLN A 454 1.16 -11.53 40.68
C GLN A 454 2.33 -11.10 41.60
N LEU A 455 3.27 -10.28 41.10
CA LEU A 455 4.36 -9.71 41.87
C LEU A 455 3.85 -8.60 42.81
N THR A 456 4.54 -8.38 43.93
CA THR A 456 4.24 -7.28 44.85
C THR A 456 4.55 -5.93 44.20
N CYS A 457 3.55 -5.08 44.02
CA CYS A 457 3.67 -3.74 43.43
C CYS A 457 3.61 -2.61 44.46
N ALA A 458 3.10 -2.87 45.66
CA ALA A 458 3.06 -1.93 46.78
C ALA A 458 2.90 -2.67 48.12
N PHE A 459 2.97 -1.95 49.23
CA PHE A 459 2.49 -2.42 50.54
C PHE A 459 1.47 -1.43 51.10
N VAL A 460 0.33 -1.93 51.59
CA VAL A 460 -0.64 -1.13 52.35
C VAL A 460 -0.35 -1.31 53.84
N HIS A 461 -0.26 -0.21 54.58
CA HIS A 461 -0.25 -0.22 56.04
C HIS A 461 -1.66 0.09 56.56
N CYS A 462 -2.18 -0.79 57.42
CA CYS A 462 -3.51 -0.66 58.00
C CYS A 462 -3.51 -1.05 59.47
N THR A 463 -4.59 -0.75 60.18
CA THR A 463 -4.81 -1.19 61.56
C THR A 463 -6.25 -1.65 61.75
N LEU A 464 -6.40 -2.78 62.42
CA LEU A 464 -7.66 -3.40 62.76
C LEU A 464 -7.91 -3.19 64.25
N THR A 465 -9.14 -2.83 64.62
CA THR A 465 -9.60 -2.75 66.01
C THR A 465 -10.91 -3.53 66.15
N LEU A 466 -11.04 -4.34 67.19
CA LEU A 466 -12.25 -5.07 67.55
C LEU A 466 -12.65 -4.69 68.97
N GLU A 467 -13.90 -4.36 69.20
CA GLU A 467 -14.44 -3.81 70.46
C GLU A 467 -15.78 -4.49 70.79
N TYR A 468 -16.07 -4.78 72.07
CA TYR A 468 -17.37 -5.34 72.49
C TYR A 468 -17.72 -5.11 73.96
N GLN A 469 -19.02 -5.20 74.29
CA GLN A 469 -19.54 -4.99 75.64
C GLN A 469 -19.87 -6.28 76.40
N LYS A 470 -19.60 -6.25 77.71
CA LYS A 470 -19.90 -7.33 78.66
C LYS A 470 -21.24 -7.14 79.38
N GLY A 471 -22.31 -7.63 78.72
CA GLY A 471 -23.56 -8.05 79.38
C GLY A 471 -24.72 -7.05 79.38
N PHE A 472 -25.93 -7.58 79.12
CA PHE A 472 -27.22 -6.94 79.37
C PHE A 472 -27.93 -7.65 80.53
N PRO A 473 -28.47 -6.94 81.54
CA PRO A 473 -29.37 -7.54 82.52
C PRO A 473 -30.81 -7.67 81.96
N PRO A 474 -31.48 -8.82 82.10
CA PRO A 474 -32.90 -8.95 81.78
C PRO A 474 -33.79 -8.22 82.82
N ALA A 475 -34.98 -7.79 82.40
CA ALA A 475 -35.84 -6.91 83.19
C ALA A 475 -36.57 -7.62 84.36
N GLU A 476 -36.71 -6.91 85.48
CA GLU A 476 -37.42 -7.38 86.68
C GLU A 476 -38.95 -7.42 86.47
N THR A 477 -39.60 -8.46 86.97
CA THR A 477 -41.06 -8.67 86.81
C THR A 477 -41.84 -8.02 87.97
N GLN A 478 -42.80 -7.14 87.65
CA GLN A 478 -43.68 -6.53 88.65
C GLN A 478 -44.95 -7.36 88.93
N GLY A 479 -45.56 -7.12 90.10
CA GLY A 479 -46.50 -8.02 90.79
C GLY A 479 -47.76 -8.52 90.05
N LEU A 480 -48.34 -9.59 90.61
CA LEU A 480 -49.57 -10.22 90.11
C LEU A 480 -50.77 -9.24 90.09
N PRO A 481 -51.47 -9.11 88.94
CA PRO A 481 -52.76 -8.41 88.86
C PRO A 481 -53.89 -9.14 89.59
N SER A 482 -55.00 -8.44 89.84
CA SER A 482 -56.21 -9.03 90.43
C SER A 482 -57.02 -9.85 89.43
N ALA A 483 -57.91 -10.71 89.92
CA ALA A 483 -58.73 -11.60 89.09
C ALA A 483 -59.67 -10.86 88.10
N SER A 484 -60.06 -9.61 88.39
CA SER A 484 -60.88 -8.81 87.46
C SER A 484 -60.04 -8.18 86.35
N GLU A 485 -58.80 -7.80 86.67
CA GLU A 485 -57.85 -7.28 85.68
C GLU A 485 -57.37 -8.40 84.76
N TYR A 486 -57.21 -9.62 85.29
CA TYR A 486 -56.88 -10.81 84.52
C TYR A 486 -57.93 -11.11 83.43
N LEU A 487 -59.23 -11.07 83.77
CA LEU A 487 -60.30 -11.29 82.79
C LEU A 487 -60.30 -10.24 81.68
N ALA A 488 -60.16 -8.95 82.04
CA ALA A 488 -60.08 -7.87 81.07
C ALA A 488 -58.81 -7.96 80.20
N ALA A 489 -57.68 -8.40 80.77
CA ALA A 489 -56.46 -8.69 80.02
C ALA A 489 -56.66 -9.85 79.03
N THR A 490 -57.27 -10.97 79.45
CA THR A 490 -57.56 -12.11 78.57
C THR A 490 -58.52 -11.73 77.44
N GLU A 491 -59.54 -10.90 77.70
CA GLU A 491 -60.45 -10.42 76.65
C GLU A 491 -59.72 -9.51 75.64
N LEU A 492 -58.86 -8.60 76.12
CA LEU A 492 -58.00 -7.79 75.26
C LEU A 492 -56.94 -8.60 74.50
N GLU A 493 -56.43 -9.69 75.07
CA GLU A 493 -55.52 -10.62 74.39
C GLU A 493 -56.23 -11.41 73.30
N MET A 494 -57.44 -11.92 73.54
CA MET A 494 -58.26 -12.56 72.50
C MET A 494 -58.61 -11.59 71.36
N TRP A 495 -58.97 -10.34 71.68
CA TRP A 495 -59.21 -9.32 70.66
C TRP A 495 -57.94 -8.97 69.87
N LYS A 496 -56.81 -8.73 70.54
CA LYS A 496 -55.51 -8.49 69.89
C LYS A 496 -55.11 -9.65 68.99
N ALA A 497 -55.23 -10.90 69.45
CA ALA A 497 -54.91 -12.07 68.65
C ALA A 497 -55.81 -12.19 67.41
N SER A 498 -57.09 -11.83 67.52
CA SER A 498 -58.00 -11.78 66.37
C SER A 498 -57.63 -10.68 65.36
N GLU A 499 -57.20 -9.50 65.83
CA GLU A 499 -56.80 -8.38 64.96
C GLU A 499 -55.36 -8.54 64.39
N GLU A 500 -54.51 -9.27 65.10
CA GLU A 500 -53.23 -9.73 64.56
C GLU A 500 -53.46 -10.81 63.48
N GLU A 501 -54.45 -11.68 63.64
CA GLU A 501 -54.80 -12.67 62.62
C GLU A 501 -55.38 -12.01 61.34
N THR A 502 -56.23 -10.97 61.46
CA THR A 502 -56.72 -10.19 60.31
C THR A 502 -55.58 -9.43 59.63
N PHE A 503 -54.73 -8.73 60.41
CA PHE A 503 -53.60 -7.97 59.88
C PHE A 503 -52.56 -8.86 59.18
N THR A 504 -52.18 -9.98 59.80
CA THR A 504 -51.22 -10.92 59.18
C THR A 504 -51.80 -11.63 57.96
N LYS A 505 -53.11 -11.90 57.91
CA LYS A 505 -53.79 -12.36 56.67
C LYS A 505 -53.74 -11.31 55.57
N GLU A 506 -53.97 -10.03 55.90
CA GLU A 506 -53.92 -8.95 54.90
C GLU A 506 -52.50 -8.68 54.40
N MET A 507 -51.50 -8.71 55.29
CA MET A 507 -50.08 -8.60 54.92
C MET A 507 -49.65 -9.74 53.99
N LYS A 508 -49.90 -11.00 54.37
CA LYS A 508 -49.61 -12.17 53.51
C LYS A 508 -50.31 -12.11 52.16
N LYS A 509 -51.53 -11.53 52.10
CA LYS A 509 -52.24 -11.29 50.84
C LYS A 509 -51.54 -10.22 49.99
N LYS A 510 -51.11 -9.10 50.58
CA LYS A 510 -50.36 -8.03 49.88
C LYS A 510 -49.01 -8.55 49.36
N GLU A 511 -48.29 -9.30 50.18
CA GLU A 511 -47.03 -9.98 49.82
C GLU A 511 -47.24 -10.95 48.65
N ALA A 512 -48.25 -11.82 48.72
CA ALA A 512 -48.57 -12.75 47.64
C ALA A 512 -48.93 -12.03 46.32
N CYS A 513 -49.73 -10.96 46.38
CA CYS A 513 -50.04 -10.16 45.20
C CYS A 513 -48.80 -9.46 44.61
N TYR A 514 -47.88 -8.97 45.44
CA TYR A 514 -46.64 -8.34 44.99
C TYR A 514 -45.65 -9.35 44.38
N LEU A 515 -45.50 -10.53 45.00
CA LEU A 515 -44.68 -11.62 44.47
C LEU A 515 -45.23 -12.14 43.13
N PHE A 516 -46.56 -12.22 42.99
CA PHE A 516 -47.20 -12.59 41.72
C PHE A 516 -46.90 -11.56 40.61
N GLN A 517 -47.02 -10.26 40.89
CA GLN A 517 -46.66 -9.20 39.94
C GLN A 517 -45.17 -9.25 39.55
N LEU A 518 -44.28 -9.54 40.50
CA LEU A 518 -42.85 -9.73 40.22
C LEU A 518 -42.59 -10.97 39.35
N GLN A 519 -43.35 -12.05 39.51
CA GLN A 519 -43.26 -13.22 38.64
C GLN A 519 -43.71 -12.89 37.21
N GLU A 520 -44.86 -12.23 37.03
CA GLU A 520 -45.34 -11.81 35.70
C GLU A 520 -44.35 -10.87 35.01
N GLU A 521 -43.80 -9.89 35.72
CA GLU A 521 -42.76 -8.97 35.22
C GLU A 521 -41.43 -9.67 34.88
N TRP A 522 -41.07 -10.73 35.60
CA TRP A 522 -39.88 -11.54 35.34
C TRP A 522 -40.09 -12.43 34.11
N GLU A 523 -41.22 -13.13 34.03
CA GLU A 523 -41.59 -13.97 32.88
C GLU A 523 -41.73 -13.15 31.60
N ARG A 524 -42.32 -11.94 31.68
CA ARG A 524 -42.42 -11.00 30.55
C ARG A 524 -41.02 -10.63 30.05
N ARG A 525 -40.11 -10.23 30.95
CA ARG A 525 -38.73 -9.89 30.55
C ARG A 525 -37.92 -11.11 30.08
N GLU A 526 -38.22 -12.32 30.55
CA GLU A 526 -37.57 -13.53 30.02
C GLU A 526 -38.04 -13.83 28.59
N LYS A 527 -39.34 -13.73 28.32
CA LYS A 527 -39.91 -13.83 26.96
C LYS A 527 -39.32 -12.77 26.03
N GLU A 528 -39.12 -11.53 26.51
CA GLU A 528 -38.44 -10.46 25.78
C GLU A 528 -36.96 -10.75 25.51
N ARG A 529 -36.20 -11.23 26.51
CA ARG A 529 -34.79 -11.67 26.35
C ARG A 529 -34.70 -12.79 25.31
N GLN A 530 -35.55 -13.81 25.41
CA GLN A 530 -35.54 -14.96 24.52
C GLN A 530 -35.94 -14.58 23.08
N ALA A 531 -36.88 -13.65 22.90
CA ALA A 531 -37.24 -13.11 21.59
C ALA A 531 -36.08 -12.35 20.94
N VAL A 532 -35.41 -11.45 21.68
CA VAL A 532 -34.22 -10.71 21.19
C VAL A 532 -33.07 -11.66 20.86
N PHE A 533 -32.80 -12.65 21.72
CA PHE A 533 -31.80 -13.69 21.45
C PHE A 533 -32.12 -14.47 20.16
N THR A 534 -33.37 -14.91 20.00
CA THR A 534 -33.81 -15.67 18.82
C THR A 534 -33.69 -14.83 17.54
N GLN A 535 -34.09 -13.56 17.58
CA GLN A 535 -33.95 -12.63 16.46
C GLN A 535 -32.48 -12.43 16.07
N LYS A 536 -31.59 -12.20 17.05
CA LYS A 536 -30.15 -12.04 16.79
C LYS A 536 -29.53 -13.33 16.26
N PHE A 537 -29.87 -14.50 16.81
CA PHE A 537 -29.42 -15.80 16.32
C PHE A 537 -29.83 -16.04 14.86
N GLN A 538 -31.09 -15.76 14.50
CA GLN A 538 -31.57 -15.83 13.11
C GLN A 538 -30.80 -14.86 12.20
N ALA A 539 -30.58 -13.61 12.62
CA ALA A 539 -29.82 -12.64 11.84
C ALA A 539 -28.35 -13.08 11.61
N TYR A 540 -27.69 -13.64 12.63
CA TYR A 540 -26.34 -14.18 12.49
C TYR A 540 -26.30 -15.39 11.54
N ASN A 541 -27.27 -16.31 11.60
CA ASN A 541 -27.33 -17.46 10.69
C ASN A 541 -27.57 -17.01 9.23
N CYS A 542 -28.46 -16.03 9.00
CA CYS A 542 -28.67 -15.46 7.67
C CYS A 542 -27.39 -14.80 7.12
N LEU A 543 -26.66 -14.05 7.96
CA LEU A 543 -25.37 -13.45 7.59
C LEU A 543 -24.30 -14.51 7.33
N GLU A 544 -24.24 -15.58 8.13
CA GLU A 544 -23.31 -16.70 7.94
C GLU A 544 -23.53 -17.40 6.59
N VAL A 545 -24.79 -17.65 6.21
CA VAL A 545 -25.14 -18.21 4.89
C VAL A 545 -24.77 -17.25 3.76
N GLN A 546 -25.00 -15.94 3.90
CA GLN A 546 -24.56 -14.94 2.92
C GLN A 546 -23.03 -14.92 2.76
N LEU A 547 -22.28 -15.04 3.87
CA LEU A 547 -20.81 -15.11 3.86
C LEU A 547 -20.29 -16.40 3.24
N ARG A 548 -20.95 -17.56 3.45
CA ARG A 548 -20.63 -18.80 2.72
C ARG A 548 -20.87 -18.65 1.21
N ASN A 549 -22.06 -18.18 0.82
CA ASN A 549 -22.44 -18.06 -0.59
C ASN A 549 -21.53 -17.08 -1.36
N THR A 550 -21.16 -15.96 -0.74
CA THR A 550 -20.23 -14.99 -1.34
C THR A 550 -18.79 -15.51 -1.41
N LEU A 551 -18.33 -16.29 -0.42
CA LEU A 551 -17.04 -16.97 -0.45
C LEU A 551 -16.99 -18.04 -1.56
N GLU A 552 -18.04 -18.84 -1.73
CA GLU A 552 -18.12 -19.85 -2.80
C GLU A 552 -18.16 -19.20 -4.19
N ALA A 553 -18.93 -18.13 -4.37
CA ALA A 553 -18.94 -17.35 -5.61
C ALA A 553 -17.54 -16.77 -5.93
N ALA A 554 -16.85 -16.19 -4.95
CA ALA A 554 -15.50 -15.66 -5.12
C ALA A 554 -14.48 -16.77 -5.48
N GLN A 555 -14.57 -17.94 -4.86
CA GLN A 555 -13.74 -19.09 -5.22
C GLN A 555 -14.04 -19.62 -6.63
N CYS A 556 -15.31 -19.58 -7.07
CA CYS A 556 -15.70 -19.97 -8.42
C CYS A 556 -15.09 -19.03 -9.47
N GLU A 557 -15.17 -17.71 -9.27
CA GLU A 557 -14.51 -16.74 -10.15
C GLU A 557 -12.98 -16.86 -10.13
N GLN A 558 -12.37 -17.11 -8.96
CA GLN A 558 -10.92 -17.36 -8.88
C GLN A 558 -10.49 -18.56 -9.74
N ARG A 559 -11.27 -19.67 -9.74
CA ARG A 559 -10.98 -20.84 -10.58
C ARG A 559 -11.13 -20.53 -12.08
N LYS A 560 -12.14 -19.75 -12.47
CA LYS A 560 -12.32 -19.29 -13.87
C LYS A 560 -11.16 -18.40 -14.34
N LEU A 561 -10.75 -17.45 -13.50
CA LEU A 561 -9.61 -16.57 -13.79
C LEU A 561 -8.31 -17.35 -13.94
N LEU A 562 -8.06 -18.34 -13.09
CA LEU A 562 -6.88 -19.21 -13.20
C LEU A 562 -6.90 -20.05 -14.50
N SER A 563 -8.05 -20.61 -14.92
CA SER A 563 -8.17 -21.27 -16.22
C SER A 563 -7.77 -20.33 -17.36
N ARG A 564 -8.40 -19.15 -17.40
CA ARG A 564 -8.16 -18.13 -18.42
C ARG A 564 -6.72 -17.61 -18.42
N GLU A 565 -6.08 -17.53 -17.25
CA GLU A 565 -4.65 -17.20 -17.16
C GLU A 565 -3.79 -18.30 -17.79
N THR A 566 -4.04 -19.58 -17.50
CA THR A 566 -3.28 -20.68 -18.13
C THR A 566 -3.52 -20.77 -19.64
N GLU A 567 -4.74 -20.50 -20.11
CA GLU A 567 -5.07 -20.40 -21.54
C GLU A 567 -4.26 -19.28 -22.21
N LEU A 568 -4.23 -18.08 -21.60
CA LEU A 568 -3.43 -16.95 -22.09
C LEU A 568 -1.93 -17.26 -22.07
N GLN A 569 -1.40 -17.89 -21.01
CA GLN A 569 0.00 -18.31 -20.95
C GLN A 569 0.34 -19.32 -22.06
N GLN A 570 -0.57 -20.24 -22.41
CA GLN A 570 -0.38 -21.15 -23.55
C GLN A 570 -0.39 -20.40 -24.89
N LEU A 571 -1.29 -19.43 -25.08
CA LEU A 571 -1.34 -18.62 -26.30
C LEU A 571 -0.08 -17.75 -26.47
N TYR A 572 0.41 -17.11 -25.40
CA TYR A 572 1.68 -16.36 -25.44
C TYR A 572 2.88 -17.27 -25.80
N ARG A 573 2.94 -18.51 -25.29
CA ARG A 573 4.00 -19.47 -25.67
C ARG A 573 3.92 -19.88 -27.14
N LYS A 574 2.72 -20.10 -27.69
CA LYS A 574 2.51 -20.39 -29.12
C LYS A 574 2.95 -19.21 -29.99
N LEU A 575 2.46 -18.00 -29.68
CA LEU A 575 2.78 -16.79 -30.42
C LEU A 575 4.29 -16.49 -30.40
N SER A 576 4.95 -16.65 -29.26
CA SER A 576 6.41 -16.46 -29.13
C SER A 576 7.22 -17.51 -29.93
N PHE A 577 6.73 -18.75 -30.02
CA PHE A 577 7.33 -19.77 -30.88
C PHE A 577 7.14 -19.46 -32.37
N GLU A 578 5.96 -18.99 -32.77
CA GLU A 578 5.66 -18.55 -34.13
C GLU A 578 6.51 -17.33 -34.53
N GLU A 579 6.61 -16.32 -33.66
CA GLU A 579 7.49 -15.15 -33.82
C GLU A 579 8.95 -15.57 -34.00
N GLN A 580 9.48 -16.46 -33.14
CA GLN A 580 10.84 -16.96 -33.25
C GLN A 580 11.06 -17.80 -34.52
N SER A 581 10.05 -18.55 -34.97
CA SER A 581 10.09 -19.33 -36.21
C SER A 581 10.13 -18.42 -37.46
N ILE A 582 9.27 -17.39 -37.48
CA ILE A 582 9.26 -16.37 -38.53
C ILE A 582 10.58 -15.60 -38.55
N ALA A 583 11.10 -15.17 -37.39
CA ALA A 583 12.39 -14.50 -37.27
C ALA A 583 13.54 -15.34 -37.85
N LYS A 584 13.60 -16.65 -37.51
CA LYS A 584 14.57 -17.60 -38.08
C LYS A 584 14.41 -17.74 -39.60
N GLN A 585 13.18 -17.83 -40.12
CA GLN A 585 12.95 -17.94 -41.56
C GLN A 585 13.33 -16.65 -42.31
N CYS A 586 13.05 -15.48 -41.75
CA CYS A 586 13.46 -14.19 -42.27
C CYS A 586 15.00 -14.06 -42.26
N GLN A 587 15.66 -14.43 -41.16
CA GLN A 587 17.12 -14.43 -41.07
C GLN A 587 17.77 -15.36 -42.12
N ALA A 588 17.23 -16.57 -42.31
CA ALA A 588 17.69 -17.50 -43.33
C ALA A 588 17.54 -16.94 -44.76
N LYS A 589 16.41 -16.28 -45.06
CA LYS A 589 16.18 -15.60 -46.36
C LYS A 589 17.15 -14.42 -46.56
N VAL A 590 17.40 -13.62 -45.52
CA VAL A 590 18.38 -12.51 -45.58
C VAL A 590 19.78 -13.04 -45.85
N MET A 591 20.22 -14.08 -45.13
CA MET A 591 21.52 -14.71 -45.32
C MET A 591 21.67 -15.34 -46.72
N GLN A 592 20.63 -15.99 -47.24
CA GLN A 592 20.60 -16.51 -48.60
C GLN A 592 20.74 -15.38 -49.65
N CYS A 593 20.02 -14.27 -49.46
CA CYS A 593 20.14 -13.11 -50.34
C CYS A 593 21.55 -12.49 -50.27
N GLN A 594 22.14 -12.35 -49.08
CA GLN A 594 23.50 -11.84 -48.89
C GLN A 594 24.52 -12.66 -49.69
N LEU A 595 24.55 -13.98 -49.51
CA LEU A 595 25.43 -14.89 -50.24
C LEU A 595 25.24 -14.81 -51.77
N LEU A 596 23.99 -14.68 -52.24
CA LEU A 596 23.69 -14.50 -53.66
C LEU A 596 24.14 -13.14 -54.23
N TYR A 597 24.17 -12.08 -53.41
CA TYR A 597 24.72 -10.79 -53.82
C TYR A 597 26.24 -10.74 -53.73
N GLU A 598 26.86 -11.38 -52.73
CA GLU A 598 28.31 -11.53 -52.62
C GLU A 598 28.88 -12.31 -53.80
N GLY A 599 28.30 -13.47 -54.15
CA GLY A 599 28.72 -14.24 -55.33
C GLY A 599 28.54 -13.46 -56.65
N LYS A 600 27.49 -12.64 -56.77
CA LYS A 600 27.32 -11.72 -57.92
C LYS A 600 28.38 -10.63 -57.95
N LEU A 601 28.73 -10.05 -56.81
CA LEU A 601 29.77 -9.03 -56.69
C LEU A 601 31.15 -9.61 -57.05
N GLU A 602 31.45 -10.84 -56.65
CA GLU A 602 32.72 -11.50 -56.98
C GLU A 602 32.85 -11.76 -58.49
N VAL A 603 31.82 -12.30 -59.13
CA VAL A 603 31.81 -12.47 -60.60
C VAL A 603 31.91 -11.13 -61.35
N GLN A 604 31.39 -10.03 -60.78
CA GLN A 604 31.65 -8.69 -61.36
C GLN A 604 33.07 -8.20 -61.10
N ARG A 605 33.69 -8.50 -59.95
CA ARG A 605 35.10 -8.18 -59.65
C ARG A 605 36.03 -8.89 -60.64
N GLU A 606 35.91 -10.20 -60.77
CA GLU A 606 36.65 -11.02 -61.75
C GLU A 606 36.52 -10.45 -63.16
N LYS A 607 35.28 -10.13 -63.59
CA LYS A 607 35.02 -9.52 -64.90
C LYS A 607 35.65 -8.13 -65.05
N THR A 608 35.66 -7.29 -64.01
CA THR A 608 36.37 -6.01 -64.06
C THR A 608 37.89 -6.17 -64.09
N GLU A 609 38.44 -7.20 -63.43
CA GLU A 609 39.87 -7.51 -63.47
C GLU A 609 40.29 -8.02 -64.86
N GLU A 610 39.51 -8.90 -65.48
CA GLU A 610 39.72 -9.32 -66.87
C GLU A 610 39.63 -8.14 -67.84
N LEU A 611 38.61 -7.28 -67.70
CA LEU A 611 38.49 -6.06 -68.50
C LEU A 611 39.70 -5.13 -68.31
N LEU A 612 40.19 -4.93 -67.09
CA LEU A 612 41.41 -4.15 -66.82
C LEU A 612 42.63 -4.76 -67.52
N LYS A 613 42.84 -6.09 -67.43
CA LYS A 613 43.91 -6.81 -68.14
C LYS A 613 43.80 -6.63 -69.66
N THR A 614 42.60 -6.69 -70.24
CA THR A 614 42.42 -6.43 -71.68
C THR A 614 42.69 -4.98 -72.07
N VAL A 615 42.30 -4.00 -71.24
CA VAL A 615 42.59 -2.58 -71.44
C VAL A 615 44.10 -2.32 -71.36
N GLU A 616 44.82 -2.94 -70.43
CA GLU A 616 46.27 -2.83 -70.31
C GLU A 616 47.01 -3.47 -71.50
N ARG A 617 46.56 -4.65 -71.95
CA ARG A 617 47.04 -5.27 -73.19
C ARG A 617 46.82 -4.37 -74.42
N LEU A 618 45.63 -3.78 -74.54
CA LEU A 618 45.30 -2.87 -75.65
C LEU A 618 46.11 -1.56 -75.58
N LYS A 619 46.29 -0.97 -74.40
CA LYS A 619 47.19 0.19 -74.20
C LYS A 619 48.62 -0.14 -74.62
N SER A 620 49.11 -1.33 -74.26
CA SER A 620 50.44 -1.81 -74.65
C SER A 620 50.57 -1.97 -76.17
N GLN A 621 49.55 -2.52 -76.84
CA GLN A 621 49.50 -2.63 -78.30
C GLN A 621 49.44 -1.25 -78.99
N VAL A 622 48.66 -0.29 -78.47
CA VAL A 622 48.62 1.09 -78.96
C VAL A 622 49.98 1.78 -78.77
N SER A 623 50.63 1.57 -77.62
CA SER A 623 51.98 2.09 -77.34
C SER A 623 53.00 1.52 -78.32
N GLU A 624 53.01 0.20 -78.55
CA GLU A 624 53.91 -0.45 -79.50
C GLU A 624 53.67 0.02 -80.95
N LEU A 625 52.40 0.14 -81.36
CA LEU A 625 52.05 0.65 -82.68
C LEU A 625 52.46 2.12 -82.85
N SER A 626 52.29 2.96 -81.83
CA SER A 626 52.75 4.37 -81.87
C SER A 626 54.28 4.50 -81.88
N ALA A 627 55.01 3.61 -81.18
CA ALA A 627 56.47 3.54 -81.23
C ALA A 627 56.97 3.07 -82.60
N ARG A 628 56.29 2.09 -83.23
CA ARG A 628 56.58 1.64 -84.60
C ARG A 628 56.29 2.74 -85.63
N LEU A 629 55.19 3.48 -85.45
CA LEU A 629 54.77 4.56 -86.36
C LEU A 629 55.75 5.73 -86.26
N THR A 630 56.09 6.20 -85.06
CA THR A 630 57.11 7.24 -84.86
C THR A 630 58.52 6.80 -85.32
N SER A 631 58.88 5.52 -85.20
CA SER A 631 60.11 4.99 -85.80
C SER A 631 60.08 5.06 -87.34
N LYS A 632 58.91 4.83 -87.97
CA LYS A 632 58.75 4.93 -89.43
C LYS A 632 58.69 6.38 -89.92
N ASP A 633 58.12 7.29 -89.13
CA ASP A 633 58.22 8.73 -89.39
C ASP A 633 59.68 9.20 -89.31
N ALA A 634 60.45 8.74 -88.32
CA ALA A 634 61.87 9.05 -88.19
C ALA A 634 62.72 8.47 -89.35
N GLU A 635 62.47 7.22 -89.77
CA GLU A 635 63.09 6.64 -90.98
C GLU A 635 62.73 7.45 -92.24
N PHE A 636 61.48 7.93 -92.35
CA PHE A 636 61.00 8.70 -93.48
C PHE A 636 61.59 10.12 -93.51
N ASP A 637 61.76 10.76 -92.35
CA ASP A 637 62.47 12.03 -92.23
C ASP A 637 63.97 11.89 -92.46
N GLU A 638 64.60 10.81 -92.01
CA GLU A 638 66.00 10.51 -92.35
C GLU A 638 66.15 10.25 -93.87
N TYR A 639 65.16 9.60 -94.50
CA TYR A 639 65.13 9.45 -95.96
C TYR A 639 64.94 10.80 -96.68
N LYS A 640 64.06 11.69 -96.20
CA LYS A 640 63.95 13.07 -96.72
C LYS A 640 65.29 13.81 -96.62
N GLN A 641 65.95 13.76 -95.46
CA GLN A 641 67.26 14.39 -95.25
C GLN A 641 68.34 13.79 -96.16
N LYS A 642 68.37 12.46 -96.32
CA LYS A 642 69.26 11.77 -97.27
C LYS A 642 69.01 12.23 -98.71
N VAL A 643 67.75 12.38 -99.14
CA VAL A 643 67.40 12.93 -100.46
C VAL A 643 67.88 14.37 -100.60
N ILE A 644 67.57 15.26 -99.65
CA ILE A 644 67.99 16.67 -99.63
C ILE A 644 69.53 16.79 -99.69
N SER A 645 70.26 15.90 -99.00
CA SER A 645 71.73 15.91 -98.93
C SER A 645 72.45 15.46 -100.21
N LYS A 646 71.73 14.86 -101.18
CA LYS A 646 72.35 14.40 -102.43
C LYS A 646 73.01 15.57 -103.17
N PRO A 647 74.16 15.35 -103.84
CA PRO A 647 74.79 16.40 -104.63
C PRO A 647 73.85 16.92 -105.73
N GLU A 648 72.98 16.08 -106.28
CA GLU A 648 71.95 16.48 -107.25
C GLU A 648 70.93 17.48 -106.65
N SER A 649 70.39 17.21 -105.46
CA SER A 649 69.43 18.11 -104.79
C SER A 649 70.11 19.37 -104.26
N ARG A 650 71.36 19.29 -103.80
CA ARG A 650 72.19 20.46 -103.49
C ARG A 650 72.45 21.31 -104.72
N LEU A 651 72.82 20.70 -105.86
CA LEU A 651 73.03 21.39 -107.14
C LEU A 651 71.72 21.95 -107.70
N GLN A 652 70.56 21.33 -107.46
CA GLN A 652 69.26 21.93 -107.78
C GLN A 652 68.98 23.17 -106.94
N ALA A 653 69.23 23.14 -105.62
CA ALA A 653 69.09 24.32 -104.76
C ALA A 653 70.09 25.44 -105.14
N GLU A 654 71.34 25.08 -105.42
CA GLU A 654 72.39 25.99 -105.88
C GLU A 654 72.08 26.57 -107.26
N LEU A 655 71.52 25.77 -108.19
CA LEU A 655 71.04 26.23 -109.50
C LEU A 655 69.82 27.14 -109.36
N ILE A 656 68.90 26.88 -108.41
CA ILE A 656 67.79 27.79 -108.09
C ILE A 656 68.32 29.12 -107.56
N MET A 657 69.28 29.10 -106.63
CA MET A 657 69.93 30.31 -106.10
C MET A 657 70.65 31.10 -107.21
N VAL A 658 71.51 30.44 -108.00
CA VAL A 658 72.23 31.05 -109.13
C VAL A 658 71.26 31.52 -110.22
N HIS A 659 70.11 30.87 -110.40
CA HIS A 659 69.06 31.36 -111.30
C HIS A 659 68.37 32.62 -110.76
N ILE A 660 68.07 32.69 -109.45
CA ILE A 660 67.54 33.89 -108.81
C ILE A 660 68.56 35.04 -108.95
N GLU A 661 69.81 34.81 -108.56
CA GLU A 661 70.91 35.78 -108.70
C GLU A 661 71.12 36.22 -110.16
N LYS A 662 71.07 35.28 -111.11
CA LYS A 662 71.10 35.58 -112.55
C LYS A 662 69.95 36.50 -112.94
N THR A 663 68.70 36.18 -112.58
CA THR A 663 67.56 37.05 -112.95
C THR A 663 67.62 38.40 -112.25
N GLU A 664 68.21 38.50 -111.06
CA GLU A 664 68.52 39.78 -110.42
C GLU A 664 69.61 40.56 -111.17
N LEU A 665 70.69 39.90 -111.58
CA LEU A 665 71.77 40.52 -112.36
C LEU A 665 71.29 40.93 -113.75
N GLU A 666 70.40 40.16 -114.39
CA GLU A 666 69.72 40.53 -115.64
C GLU A 666 68.78 41.71 -115.42
N LYS A 667 68.05 41.79 -114.30
CA LYS A 667 67.27 42.99 -113.93
C LYS A 667 68.18 44.20 -113.74
N LYS A 668 69.27 44.07 -112.95
CA LYS A 668 70.28 45.12 -112.69
C LYS A 668 71.00 45.57 -113.97
N LEU A 669 71.30 44.64 -114.89
CA LEU A 669 71.85 44.94 -116.21
C LEU A 669 70.82 45.63 -117.10
N SER A 670 69.55 45.20 -117.11
CA SER A 670 68.50 45.83 -117.91
C SER A 670 68.20 47.26 -117.44
N THR A 671 68.23 47.53 -116.13
CA THR A 671 68.08 48.89 -115.59
C THR A 671 69.32 49.74 -115.86
N ALA A 672 70.54 49.20 -115.72
CA ALA A 672 71.77 49.89 -116.10
C ALA A 672 71.85 50.20 -117.61
N LEU A 673 71.38 49.30 -118.48
CA LEU A 673 71.29 49.52 -119.93
C LEU A 673 70.20 50.56 -120.29
N ARG A 674 69.05 50.54 -119.60
CA ARG A 674 68.03 51.59 -119.73
C ARG A 674 68.58 52.95 -119.28
N ALA A 675 69.32 53.01 -118.17
CA ALA A 675 69.99 54.22 -117.70
C ALA A 675 71.07 54.69 -118.69
N LYS A 676 71.93 53.80 -119.19
CA LYS A 676 72.93 54.12 -120.23
C LYS A 676 72.29 54.65 -121.51
N LYS A 677 71.17 54.05 -121.96
CA LYS A 677 70.40 54.57 -123.09
C LYS A 677 69.80 55.94 -122.76
N HIS A 678 69.16 56.10 -121.61
CA HIS A 678 68.57 57.37 -121.17
C HIS A 678 69.61 58.49 -121.12
N TYR A 679 70.79 58.27 -120.52
CA TYR A 679 71.88 59.25 -120.52
C TYR A 679 72.45 59.50 -121.92
N LYS A 680 72.55 58.48 -122.80
CA LYS A 680 72.93 58.70 -124.20
C LYS A 680 71.89 59.56 -124.92
N ASP A 681 70.61 59.28 -124.75
CA ASP A 681 69.52 59.97 -125.44
C ASP A 681 69.40 61.41 -124.92
N GLN A 682 69.51 61.64 -123.60
CA GLN A 682 69.64 62.97 -122.99
C GLN A 682 70.88 63.72 -123.49
N TRP A 683 72.05 63.09 -123.57
CA TRP A 683 73.26 63.72 -124.10
C TRP A 683 73.13 64.05 -125.59
N THR A 684 72.51 63.16 -126.37
CA THR A 684 72.21 63.40 -127.79
C THR A 684 71.21 64.54 -127.96
N GLN A 685 70.24 64.66 -127.04
CA GLN A 685 69.28 65.76 -127.02
C GLN A 685 69.95 67.09 -126.62
N ALA A 686 70.77 67.12 -125.58
CA ALA A 686 71.56 68.30 -125.20
C ALA A 686 72.52 68.74 -126.32
N MET A 687 73.15 67.80 -127.03
CA MET A 687 73.97 68.08 -128.21
C MET A 687 73.15 68.62 -129.39
N LYS A 688 71.90 68.15 -129.59
CA LYS A 688 70.98 68.72 -130.58
C LYS A 688 70.52 70.13 -130.20
N GLU A 689 70.25 70.37 -128.91
CA GLU A 689 69.86 71.68 -128.41
C GLU A 689 71.02 72.67 -128.55
N LEU A 690 72.26 72.29 -128.18
CA LEU A 690 73.47 73.09 -128.44
C LEU A 690 73.69 73.36 -129.94
N ALA A 691 73.42 72.39 -130.81
CA ALA A 691 73.50 72.59 -132.26
C ALA A 691 72.38 73.50 -132.79
N ALA A 692 71.16 73.41 -132.25
CA ALA A 692 70.04 74.27 -132.60
C ALA A 692 70.22 75.71 -132.11
N TYR A 693 70.77 75.90 -130.90
CA TYR A 693 71.20 77.22 -130.42
C TYR A 693 72.25 77.84 -131.35
N ARG A 694 73.29 77.09 -131.74
CA ARG A 694 74.27 77.56 -132.74
C ARG A 694 73.68 77.85 -134.12
N HIS A 695 72.64 77.14 -134.54
CA HIS A 695 71.97 77.42 -135.81
C HIS A 695 71.10 78.68 -135.73
N ASN A 696 70.42 78.89 -134.59
CA ASN A 696 69.68 80.12 -134.29
C ASN A 696 70.61 81.35 -134.16
N GLU A 697 71.87 81.17 -133.72
CA GLU A 697 72.89 82.22 -133.75
C GLU A 697 73.34 82.53 -135.19
N LEU A 698 73.53 81.52 -136.05
CA LEU A 698 74.21 81.69 -137.35
C LEU A 698 73.33 82.12 -138.53
N LEU A 699 72.02 82.29 -138.36
CA LEU A 699 71.15 82.99 -139.34
C LEU A 699 70.79 84.42 -138.90
N SER A 700 71.55 84.98 -137.96
CA SER A 700 71.49 86.41 -137.60
C SER A 700 72.33 87.33 -138.51
N PHE A 701 73.02 86.79 -139.53
CA PHE A 701 73.93 87.55 -140.39
C PHE A 701 74.09 87.02 -141.84
N THR A 702 72.99 87.00 -142.61
CA THR A 702 72.99 87.09 -144.09
C THR A 702 71.75 87.83 -144.56
#